data_AF-Q5FVM6-F1
#
_entry.id   AF-Q5FVM6-F1
#
_cell.length_a   1.000
_cell.length_b   1.000
_cell.length_c   1.000
_cell.angle_alpha   90.00
_cell.angle_beta   90.00
_cell.angle_gamma   90.00
#
_symmetry.space_group_name_H-M   'P 1'
#
loop_
_entity.id
_entity.type
_entity.pdbx_description
1 polymer ?
#
loop_
_entity_poly.entity_id
_entity_poly.type
_entity_poly.pdbx_seq_one_letter_code
_entity_poly.pdbx_strand_id
1 'polypeptide(L)'
;MLGKGGVGGGGGTKAPKPSFVSYVRPEEIHTNEKEVTEKEEVTLHLLPGEQLLCEASTVLKYVQEDSCQLGICGRLVCTDFRISFLGDEGSAVDNGAETHFKNKIIGVNDIPLHCVDQIYGVFDEKKKPLFGQLKKYPEKLVIHCKDLRVLHFCLRYTKEEEVKRIVSGIIHHTQSPKLLKRLFLFSYAAAVHGTAADPRNCTVMFDTPKDWCWELERTKGSVKYKTVSVNEGYRVCDRLPAYFVVPTPLLEDDVKRFQGRGIPIWCWSCHNGSALLKMSALPKEQDDSALQIQKSFLDGIYKTIHRPPYEMVKTEDLSSNFLSLQEIQSSYCKFKQLFLIDSSSEFWDTDVKWFSLLESSGWLDIIRRCLKRAIEIIECLEAQNMNVLLLEENASDLCCLLSSLVQVMMDAHCRTWTGFQSLIQKEWVMGGHSFLDRCNHLHQSDKEEVPVFLLFLDCVWQLVHQHPPAFEFTETYLTVLSDSLYIPIFSTFFFNSPHQKDTNMGRESLDAQSKPLTLLTVWDWSVQFEPKAQTLLRNPLYVEKPKLDKGQRKGSRFKHQRQLSLPLTQSKSSPKRGFFREETDHLIKNLLGKRISKLINSSDDLQDNSREFYDNWHSKPTDYHGLLLPHIEGPEIKVWAQRYLRWIPEAQILGGGRVATMGKLLEMMEEVQSLQEKIEARHHRQEAIHVQAPGLLRNSARLSSLFPFAMHQRHSAKPVLPTSGWKALGGEDDLAKREDEFVDLGDV
;
A
#
# COMPACT_ATOMS: atom_id res chain seq x y z
N MET A 1 -41.96 34.34 63.90
CA MET A 1 -43.44 34.30 63.90
C MET A 1 -43.90 33.48 62.70
N LEU A 2 -44.64 32.41 63.00
CA LEU A 2 -45.61 31.65 62.19
C LEU A 2 -45.27 31.23 60.74
N GLY A 3 -45.17 29.91 60.54
CA GLY A 3 -45.25 29.26 59.23
C GLY A 3 -44.66 27.85 59.22
N LYS A 4 -45.31 26.88 59.90
CA LYS A 4 -44.94 25.45 59.91
C LYS A 4 -45.67 24.72 58.77
N GLY A 5 -44.95 23.80 58.12
CA GLY A 5 -45.46 22.71 57.28
C GLY A 5 -44.47 22.45 56.13
N GLY A 6 -43.87 21.29 55.90
CA GLY A 6 -43.92 19.96 56.51
C GLY A 6 -43.39 18.97 55.47
N VAL A 7 -42.51 18.05 55.90
CA VAL A 7 -42.15 16.76 55.23
C VAL A 7 -41.39 16.89 53.89
N GLY A 8 -40.27 16.23 53.58
CA GLY A 8 -39.44 15.18 54.20
C GLY A 8 -38.20 14.92 53.30
N GLY A 9 -37.38 13.93 53.66
CA GLY A 9 -36.05 13.63 53.06
C GLY A 9 -36.10 13.38 51.53
N GLY A 10 -35.05 13.63 50.76
CA GLY A 10 -33.70 13.09 50.93
C GLY A 10 -33.52 11.91 49.97
N GLY A 11 -32.80 12.09 48.86
CA GLY A 11 -32.58 11.03 47.87
C GLY A 11 -31.53 11.42 46.84
N GLY A 12 -30.24 11.30 47.20
CA GLY A 12 -29.13 11.32 46.25
C GLY A 12 -29.02 9.97 45.55
N THR A 13 -28.99 9.99 44.22
CA THR A 13 -28.89 8.84 43.33
C THR A 13 -27.53 8.15 43.50
N LYS A 14 -27.54 6.92 44.05
CA LYS A 14 -26.40 5.99 44.04
C LYS A 14 -26.53 5.09 42.81
N ALA A 15 -25.43 4.94 42.06
CA ALA A 15 -25.31 4.01 40.94
C ALA A 15 -25.67 2.57 41.36
N PRO A 16 -26.29 1.76 40.47
CA PRO A 16 -26.70 0.40 40.78
C PRO A 16 -25.46 -0.47 41.05
N LYS A 17 -25.49 -1.21 42.16
CA LYS A 17 -24.47 -2.21 42.50
C LYS A 17 -24.61 -3.42 41.56
N PRO A 18 -23.51 -4.05 41.11
CA PRO A 18 -23.59 -5.30 40.36
C PRO A 18 -24.24 -6.38 41.21
N SER A 19 -25.23 -7.08 40.64
CA SER A 19 -26.04 -8.13 41.27
C SER A 19 -25.32 -9.49 41.38
N PHE A 20 -24.05 -9.56 41.00
CA PHE A 20 -23.24 -10.76 41.11
C PHE A 20 -22.11 -10.58 42.13
N VAL A 21 -22.19 -11.32 43.22
CA VAL A 21 -21.11 -11.52 44.19
C VAL A 21 -20.60 -12.94 43.98
N SER A 22 -19.39 -13.09 43.42
CA SER A 22 -18.70 -14.38 43.46
C SER A 22 -18.42 -14.71 44.92
N TYR A 23 -19.04 -15.79 45.43
CA TYR A 23 -18.78 -16.32 46.76
C TYR A 23 -17.45 -17.08 46.85
N VAL A 24 -16.74 -17.24 45.72
CA VAL A 24 -15.41 -17.81 45.68
C VAL A 24 -14.42 -16.65 45.69
N ARG A 25 -13.68 -16.50 46.79
CA ARG A 25 -12.53 -15.59 46.80
C ARG A 25 -11.50 -16.08 45.78
N PRO A 26 -10.72 -15.20 45.13
CA PRO A 26 -9.63 -15.62 44.24
C PRO A 26 -8.65 -16.59 44.93
N GLU A 27 -8.53 -16.54 46.26
CA GLU A 27 -7.71 -17.47 47.05
C GLU A 27 -8.37 -18.84 47.32
N GLU A 28 -9.67 -19.01 47.05
CA GLU A 28 -10.46 -20.21 47.35
C GLU A 28 -10.68 -21.12 46.13
N ILE A 29 -10.19 -20.72 44.94
CA ILE A 29 -10.13 -21.57 43.75
C ILE A 29 -9.00 -22.59 43.94
N HIS A 30 -9.25 -23.61 44.78
CA HIS A 30 -8.41 -24.80 44.87
C HIS A 30 -8.70 -25.66 43.63
N THR A 31 -7.95 -25.45 42.56
CA THR A 31 -7.84 -26.45 41.50
C THR A 31 -7.33 -27.75 42.13
N ASN A 32 -8.16 -28.79 42.10
CA ASN A 32 -7.78 -30.14 42.49
C ASN A 32 -6.44 -30.52 41.84
N GLU A 33 -5.37 -30.57 42.64
CA GLU A 33 -4.00 -30.93 42.25
C GLU A 33 -3.84 -32.41 41.85
N LYS A 34 -4.92 -33.08 41.40
CA LYS A 34 -4.94 -34.52 41.09
C LYS A 34 -5.58 -34.91 39.76
N GLU A 35 -5.94 -33.96 38.90
CA GLU A 35 -6.23 -34.20 37.48
C GLU A 35 -5.26 -33.38 36.62
N VAL A 36 -4.00 -33.84 36.57
CA VAL A 36 -3.03 -33.40 35.55
C VAL A 36 -3.36 -34.17 34.27
N THR A 37 -4.43 -33.77 33.60
CA THR A 37 -4.62 -34.07 32.18
C THR A 37 -3.69 -33.13 31.44
N GLU A 38 -2.76 -33.69 30.66
CA GLU A 38 -1.76 -33.00 29.83
C GLU A 38 -2.41 -31.84 29.05
N LYS A 39 -2.40 -30.62 29.60
CA LYS A 39 -2.68 -29.41 28.83
C LYS A 39 -1.46 -29.19 27.96
N GLU A 40 -1.59 -29.40 26.65
CA GLU A 40 -0.57 -28.98 25.67
C GLU A 40 -0.19 -27.53 25.95
N GLU A 41 1.00 -27.33 26.52
CA GLU A 41 1.49 -26.01 26.83
C GLU A 41 1.67 -25.27 25.50
N VAL A 42 0.92 -24.19 25.28
CA VAL A 42 1.01 -23.39 24.06
C VAL A 42 2.45 -22.87 23.94
N THR A 43 3.24 -23.50 23.07
CA THR A 43 4.69 -23.24 22.95
C THR A 43 4.94 -22.05 22.05
N LEU A 44 5.78 -21.13 22.52
CA LEU A 44 6.25 -20.00 21.72
C LEU A 44 7.22 -20.53 20.64
N HIS A 45 6.83 -20.43 19.37
CA HIS A 45 7.70 -20.78 18.26
C HIS A 45 8.69 -19.65 17.98
N LEU A 46 9.93 -19.75 18.46
CA LEU A 46 11.00 -18.78 18.21
C LEU A 46 11.62 -18.97 16.81
N LEU A 47 11.86 -17.86 16.10
CA LEU A 47 12.64 -17.86 14.86
C LEU A 47 14.13 -18.11 15.14
N PRO A 48 14.92 -18.59 14.16
CA PRO A 48 16.37 -18.71 14.31
C PRO A 48 17.00 -17.38 14.75
N GLY A 49 17.74 -17.43 15.87
CA GLY A 49 18.39 -16.25 16.46
C GLY A 49 17.50 -15.41 17.38
N GLU A 50 16.19 -15.68 17.47
CA GLU A 50 15.25 -14.96 18.35
C GLU A 50 15.47 -15.37 19.81
N GLN A 51 15.52 -14.37 20.69
CA GLN A 51 15.77 -14.55 22.12
C GLN A 51 14.62 -14.00 22.96
N LEU A 52 14.17 -14.81 23.93
CA LEU A 52 13.21 -14.37 24.95
C LEU A 52 13.87 -13.34 25.88
N LEU A 53 13.25 -12.16 26.02
CA LEU A 53 13.77 -11.09 26.88
C LEU A 53 12.98 -10.99 28.19
N CYS A 54 11.66 -10.97 28.11
CA CYS A 54 10.79 -10.94 29.28
C CYS A 54 9.40 -11.50 28.97
N GLU A 55 8.73 -11.97 30.02
CA GLU A 55 7.39 -12.51 29.96
C GLU A 55 6.58 -12.15 31.21
N ALA A 56 5.26 -12.15 31.04
CA ALA A 56 4.26 -11.99 32.09
C ALA A 56 3.11 -12.97 31.85
N SER A 57 2.69 -13.66 32.90
CA SER A 57 1.56 -14.59 32.88
C SER A 57 0.28 -13.92 33.36
N THR A 58 -0.88 -14.57 33.19
CA THR A 58 -2.19 -14.07 33.66
C THR A 58 -2.55 -12.69 33.10
N VAL A 59 -2.12 -12.42 31.87
CA VAL A 59 -2.43 -11.19 31.13
C VAL A 59 -3.74 -11.40 30.38
N LEU A 60 -4.66 -10.44 30.47
CA LEU A 60 -5.94 -10.49 29.76
C LEU A 60 -5.87 -9.57 28.53
N LYS A 61 -5.88 -10.13 27.32
CA LYS A 61 -6.00 -9.36 26.07
C LYS A 61 -7.47 -9.09 25.80
N TYR A 62 -7.87 -7.82 25.70
CA TYR A 62 -9.24 -7.49 25.31
C TYR A 62 -9.45 -7.74 23.80
N VAL A 63 -10.59 -8.34 23.45
CA VAL A 63 -11.06 -8.47 22.07
C VAL A 63 -12.05 -7.33 21.83
N GLN A 64 -11.87 -6.57 20.75
CA GLN A 64 -12.72 -5.43 20.41
C GLN A 64 -13.97 -5.88 19.62
N GLU A 65 -14.57 -7.01 20.02
CA GLU A 65 -15.81 -7.53 19.42
C GLU A 65 -16.96 -7.32 20.40
N ASP A 66 -17.93 -6.50 19.97
CA ASP A 66 -19.18 -6.14 20.63
C ASP A 66 -19.05 -5.46 22.01
N SER A 67 -20.11 -4.77 22.44
CA SER A 67 -20.22 -3.91 23.63
C SER A 67 -19.82 -4.54 24.99
N CYS A 68 -19.41 -5.80 25.01
CA CYS A 68 -18.95 -6.54 26.17
C CYS A 68 -17.42 -6.70 26.11
N GLN A 69 -16.69 -6.19 27.10
CA GLN A 69 -15.23 -6.37 27.23
C GLN A 69 -14.87 -7.83 27.53
N LEU A 70 -15.05 -8.73 26.57
CA LEU A 70 -14.52 -10.08 26.63
C LEU A 70 -13.02 -10.02 26.39
N GLY A 71 -12.27 -10.75 27.21
CA GLY A 71 -10.83 -10.84 27.09
C GLY A 71 -10.37 -12.28 27.16
N ILE A 72 -9.30 -12.57 26.45
CA ILE A 72 -8.64 -13.87 26.45
C ILE A 72 -7.52 -13.80 27.47
N CYS A 73 -7.52 -14.70 28.45
CA CYS A 73 -6.41 -14.85 29.40
C CYS A 73 -5.24 -15.58 28.74
N GLY A 74 -4.02 -15.20 29.06
CA GLY A 74 -2.83 -15.81 28.50
C GLY A 74 -1.52 -15.25 29.03
N ARG A 75 -0.46 -15.47 28.26
CA ARG A 75 0.90 -14.97 28.52
C ARG A 75 1.28 -13.90 27.51
N LEU A 76 1.87 -12.81 27.98
CA LEU A 76 2.48 -11.78 27.15
C LEU A 76 3.99 -11.94 27.17
N VAL A 77 4.57 -12.06 25.99
CA VAL A 77 6.00 -12.34 25.80
C VAL A 77 6.63 -11.24 24.95
N CYS A 78 7.83 -10.79 25.32
CA CYS A 78 8.65 -9.90 24.51
C CYS A 78 9.98 -10.58 24.20
N THR A 79 10.31 -10.68 22.91
CA THR A 79 11.59 -11.15 22.38
C THR A 79 12.38 -9.97 21.80
N ASP A 80 13.59 -10.20 21.31
CA ASP A 80 14.38 -9.21 20.56
C ASP A 80 13.84 -8.93 19.14
N PHE A 81 12.82 -9.67 18.72
CA PHE A 81 12.13 -9.52 17.42
C PHE A 81 10.71 -8.95 17.55
N ARG A 82 9.91 -9.44 18.50
CA ARG A 82 8.46 -9.15 18.58
C ARG A 82 7.89 -9.21 19.99
N ILE A 83 6.67 -8.70 20.14
CA ILE A 83 5.79 -8.90 21.29
C ILE A 83 4.71 -9.90 20.85
N SER A 84 4.53 -10.97 21.60
CA SER A 84 3.59 -12.05 21.29
C SER A 84 2.65 -12.29 22.45
N PHE A 85 1.35 -12.41 22.17
CA PHE A 85 0.35 -12.83 23.14
C PHE A 85 -0.12 -14.26 22.87
N LEU A 86 0.08 -15.14 23.85
CA LEU A 86 -0.27 -16.57 23.81
C LEU A 86 -1.49 -16.81 24.71
N GLY A 87 -2.67 -17.02 24.13
CA GLY A 87 -3.91 -17.29 24.88
C GLY A 87 -3.94 -18.70 25.47
N ASP A 88 -4.55 -18.86 26.65
CA ASP A 88 -4.70 -20.14 27.36
C ASP A 88 -5.75 -21.06 26.72
N GLU A 89 -6.74 -20.48 26.04
CA GLU A 89 -7.72 -21.18 25.21
C GLU A 89 -7.03 -21.54 23.88
N GLY A 90 -6.63 -22.81 23.72
CA GLY A 90 -5.87 -23.27 22.57
C GLY A 90 -6.63 -23.08 21.26
N SER A 91 -6.45 -21.94 20.58
CA SER A 91 -6.92 -21.68 19.20
C SER A 91 -8.40 -22.01 18.88
N ALA A 92 -9.23 -22.28 19.89
CA ALA A 92 -10.57 -22.84 19.70
C ALA A 92 -11.65 -21.79 19.40
N VAL A 93 -11.27 -20.51 19.34
CA VAL A 93 -12.07 -19.43 18.74
C VAL A 93 -11.50 -19.01 17.37
N ASP A 94 -10.75 -19.89 16.67
CA ASP A 94 -10.92 -19.98 15.21
C ASP A 94 -12.28 -20.68 14.98
N ASN A 95 -13.38 -19.98 15.26
CA ASN A 95 -14.74 -20.43 14.95
C ASN A 95 -14.87 -20.58 13.42
N GLY A 96 -14.54 -21.76 12.89
CA GLY A 96 -15.07 -22.30 11.64
C GLY A 96 -14.69 -21.63 10.32
N ALA A 97 -13.84 -20.61 10.31
CA ALA A 97 -13.29 -20.04 9.09
C ALA A 97 -11.76 -20.18 9.12
N GLU A 98 -11.22 -21.21 8.46
CA GLU A 98 -9.80 -21.24 8.08
C GLU A 98 -9.49 -19.89 7.41
N THR A 99 -8.82 -18.98 8.11
CA THR A 99 -8.34 -17.76 7.48
C THR A 99 -7.26 -18.18 6.48
N HIS A 100 -7.64 -18.29 5.20
CA HIS A 100 -6.77 -18.81 4.14
C HIS A 100 -5.50 -17.98 3.89
N PHE A 101 -5.37 -16.82 4.54
CA PHE A 101 -4.23 -15.90 4.41
C PHE A 101 -3.55 -15.68 5.77
N LYS A 102 -2.61 -16.56 6.13
CA LYS A 102 -1.77 -16.45 7.35
C LYS A 102 -0.31 -16.20 6.96
N ASN A 103 0.36 -15.28 7.66
CA ASN A 103 1.80 -15.05 7.53
C ASN A 103 2.56 -16.07 8.40
N LYS A 104 3.57 -16.75 7.85
CA LYS A 104 4.35 -17.79 8.54
C LYS A 104 5.27 -17.25 9.64
N ILE A 105 5.59 -15.96 9.59
CA ILE A 105 6.62 -15.31 10.40
C ILE A 105 5.97 -14.52 11.54
N ILE A 106 4.85 -13.85 11.27
CA ILE A 106 4.13 -13.00 12.22
C ILE A 106 2.69 -13.53 12.32
N GLY A 107 2.36 -14.07 13.50
CA GLY A 107 0.99 -14.48 13.81
C GLY A 107 0.07 -13.30 14.09
N VAL A 108 -1.24 -13.57 14.21
CA VAL A 108 -2.29 -12.56 14.42
C VAL A 108 -2.04 -11.71 15.70
N ASN A 109 -1.49 -12.35 16.74
CA ASN A 109 -1.19 -11.73 18.03
C ASN A 109 0.25 -11.20 18.16
N ASP A 110 1.05 -11.27 17.09
CA ASP A 110 2.45 -10.86 17.12
C ASP A 110 2.63 -9.42 16.62
N ILE A 111 3.44 -8.65 17.33
CA ILE A 111 3.80 -7.27 16.98
C ILE A 111 5.33 -7.22 16.84
N PRO A 112 5.89 -7.10 15.62
CA PRO A 112 7.31 -6.83 15.47
C PRO A 112 7.71 -5.59 16.25
N LEU A 113 8.87 -5.58 16.89
CA LEU A 113 9.31 -4.42 17.68
C LEU A 113 9.40 -3.14 16.82
N HIS A 114 9.76 -3.28 15.55
CA HIS A 114 9.82 -2.17 14.58
C HIS A 114 8.44 -1.62 14.19
N CYS A 115 7.37 -2.37 14.45
CA CYS A 115 6.00 -1.98 14.18
C CYS A 115 5.36 -1.23 15.36
N VAL A 116 6.00 -1.16 16.53
CA VAL A 116 5.47 -0.38 17.67
C VAL A 116 5.62 1.11 17.37
N ASP A 117 4.50 1.85 17.40
CA ASP A 117 4.45 3.30 17.17
C ASP A 117 4.42 4.04 18.52
N GLN A 118 3.40 3.77 19.33
CA GLN A 118 3.21 4.44 20.63
C GLN A 118 2.73 3.45 21.69
N ILE A 119 3.15 3.68 22.93
CA ILE A 119 2.78 2.85 24.08
C ILE A 119 2.09 3.73 25.11
N TYR A 120 0.92 3.28 25.57
CA TYR A 120 0.13 3.96 26.57
C TYR A 120 -0.14 3.06 27.78
N GLY A 121 -0.19 3.67 28.95
CA GLY A 121 -0.61 3.05 30.19
C GLY A 121 -1.89 3.71 30.68
N VAL A 122 -2.85 2.90 31.12
CA VAL A 122 -4.06 3.38 31.77
C VAL A 122 -3.89 3.27 33.28
N PHE A 123 -4.01 4.40 33.96
CA PHE A 123 -3.93 4.53 35.42
C PHE A 123 -5.22 5.16 35.91
N ASP A 124 -5.99 4.49 36.77
CA ASP A 124 -7.26 5.00 37.29
C ASP A 124 -8.16 5.55 36.15
N GLU A 125 -8.34 4.74 35.09
CA GLU A 125 -9.10 5.06 33.87
C GLU A 125 -8.51 6.17 32.97
N LYS A 126 -7.38 6.77 33.34
CA LYS A 126 -6.71 7.80 32.54
C LYS A 126 -5.60 7.19 31.69
N LYS A 127 -5.77 7.23 30.37
CA LYS A 127 -4.74 6.86 29.38
C LYS A 127 -3.62 7.92 29.35
N LYS A 128 -2.36 7.49 29.48
CA LYS A 128 -1.16 8.34 29.40
C LYS A 128 -0.07 7.66 28.58
N PRO A 129 0.70 8.38 27.76
CA PRO A 129 1.82 7.78 27.04
C PRO A 129 2.93 7.38 28.01
N LEU A 130 3.59 6.25 27.74
CA LEU A 130 4.66 5.70 28.56
C LEU A 130 6.01 5.93 27.88
N PHE A 131 6.97 6.48 28.63
CA PHE A 131 8.32 6.72 28.16
C PHE A 131 9.35 6.41 29.25
N GLY A 132 10.48 5.83 28.84
CA GLY A 132 11.65 5.63 29.70
C GLY A 132 11.35 4.85 30.99
N GLN A 133 12.02 5.24 32.07
CA GLN A 133 11.87 4.57 33.37
C GLN A 133 10.60 5.03 34.09
N LEU A 134 9.70 4.08 34.37
CA LEU A 134 8.43 4.35 35.04
C LEU A 134 8.57 4.30 36.56
N LYS A 135 7.88 5.21 37.26
CA LYS A 135 7.75 5.21 38.74
C LYS A 135 6.53 4.40 39.22
N LYS A 136 5.51 4.31 38.38
CA LYS A 136 4.26 3.57 38.61
C LYS A 136 3.95 2.77 37.35
N TYR A 137 3.42 1.57 37.53
CA TYR A 137 3.06 0.68 36.44
C TYR A 137 1.56 0.70 36.18
N PRO A 138 1.13 0.62 34.91
CA PRO A 138 -0.28 0.73 34.56
C PRO A 138 -1.04 -0.56 34.82
N GLU A 139 -2.35 -0.45 35.06
CA GLU A 139 -3.24 -1.62 35.14
C GLU A 139 -3.63 -2.15 33.76
N LYS A 140 -3.60 -1.27 32.73
CA LYS A 140 -3.80 -1.65 31.32
C LYS A 140 -2.69 -1.04 30.45
N LEU A 141 -2.12 -1.85 29.58
CA LEU A 141 -1.15 -1.46 28.56
C LEU A 141 -1.85 -1.43 27.20
N VAL A 142 -1.71 -0.32 26.48
CA VAL A 142 -2.25 -0.15 25.12
C VAL A 142 -1.09 0.11 24.17
N ILE A 143 -0.96 -0.72 23.14
CA ILE A 143 0.10 -0.62 22.13
C ILE A 143 -0.54 -0.21 20.82
N HIS A 144 -0.11 0.93 20.29
CA HIS A 144 -0.45 1.41 18.95
C HIS A 144 0.67 1.01 17.99
N CYS A 145 0.31 0.43 16.85
CA CYS A 145 1.25 -0.09 15.87
C CYS A 145 1.26 0.74 14.57
N LYS A 146 2.40 0.76 13.86
CA LYS A 146 2.59 1.41 12.55
C LYS A 146 1.80 0.74 11.41
N ASP A 147 1.37 -0.51 11.62
CA ASP A 147 0.43 -1.23 10.76
C ASP A 147 -1.05 -0.92 11.09
N LEU A 148 -1.29 0.00 12.04
CA LEU A 148 -2.58 0.49 12.55
C LEU A 148 -3.36 -0.48 13.44
N ARG A 149 -2.72 -1.52 13.97
CA ARG A 149 -3.32 -2.29 15.08
C ARG A 149 -3.29 -1.51 16.38
N VAL A 150 -4.34 -1.65 17.17
CA VAL A 150 -4.42 -1.21 18.57
C VAL A 150 -4.65 -2.44 19.43
N LEU A 151 -3.72 -2.73 20.34
CA LEU A 151 -3.83 -3.90 21.22
C LEU A 151 -3.91 -3.48 22.69
N HIS A 152 -4.90 -4.01 23.39
CA HIS A 152 -5.17 -3.73 24.79
C HIS A 152 -4.88 -4.95 25.67
N PHE A 153 -3.98 -4.78 26.64
CA PHE A 153 -3.61 -5.81 27.61
C PHE A 153 -3.93 -5.32 29.02
N CYS A 154 -4.75 -6.06 29.76
CA CYS A 154 -4.99 -5.83 31.18
C CYS A 154 -3.97 -6.64 32.00
N LEU A 155 -3.28 -5.93 32.88
CA LEU A 155 -2.19 -6.42 33.73
C LEU A 155 -2.61 -6.51 35.22
N ARG A 156 -3.88 -6.22 35.53
CA ARG A 156 -4.39 -6.18 36.92
C ARG A 156 -4.23 -7.50 37.68
N TYR A 157 -4.27 -8.63 36.97
CA TYR A 157 -4.17 -9.97 37.55
C TYR A 157 -2.75 -10.54 37.53
N THR A 158 -1.83 -9.86 36.83
CA THR A 158 -0.42 -10.25 36.72
C THR A 158 0.35 -9.83 37.97
N LYS A 159 1.32 -10.66 38.39
CA LYS A 159 2.20 -10.34 39.53
C LYS A 159 2.94 -9.03 39.30
N GLU A 160 3.05 -8.17 40.32
CA GLU A 160 3.65 -6.83 40.20
C GLU A 160 5.08 -6.86 39.62
N GLU A 161 5.90 -7.84 40.02
CA GLU A 161 7.26 -8.01 39.48
C GLU A 161 7.29 -8.40 37.99
N GLU A 162 6.30 -9.17 37.52
CA GLU A 162 6.13 -9.51 36.10
C GLU A 162 5.68 -8.29 35.30
N VAL A 163 4.71 -7.53 35.81
CA VAL A 163 4.25 -6.26 35.23
C VAL A 163 5.42 -5.30 35.06
N LYS A 164 6.24 -5.16 36.10
CA LYS A 164 7.45 -4.33 36.08
C LYS A 164 8.40 -4.73 34.97
N ARG A 165 8.71 -6.03 34.87
CA ARG A 165 9.63 -6.58 33.86
C ARG A 165 9.10 -6.43 32.44
N ILE A 166 7.85 -6.82 32.18
CA ILE A 166 7.28 -6.81 30.81
C ILE A 166 7.10 -5.38 30.29
N VAL A 167 6.56 -4.46 31.10
CA VAL A 167 6.32 -3.07 30.68
C VAL A 167 7.65 -2.34 30.47
N SER A 168 8.60 -2.46 31.40
CA SER A 168 9.91 -1.84 31.24
C SER A 168 10.73 -2.48 30.11
N GLY A 169 10.63 -3.79 29.90
CA GLY A 169 11.27 -4.50 28.80
C GLY A 169 10.74 -4.04 27.44
N ILE A 170 9.41 -4.01 27.26
CA ILE A 170 8.80 -3.51 26.02
C ILE A 170 9.25 -2.07 25.73
N ILE A 171 9.17 -1.16 26.72
CA ILE A 171 9.59 0.24 26.54
C ILE A 171 11.08 0.31 26.15
N HIS A 172 11.95 -0.40 26.86
CA HIS A 172 13.38 -0.41 26.57
C HIS A 172 13.66 -0.86 25.13
N HIS A 173 13.05 -1.96 24.69
CA HIS A 173 13.31 -2.56 23.38
C HIS A 173 12.56 -1.91 22.21
N THR A 174 11.63 -0.98 22.45
CA THR A 174 10.85 -0.29 21.40
C THR A 174 11.05 1.21 21.32
N GLN A 175 11.65 1.84 22.34
CA GLN A 175 11.83 3.30 22.37
C GLN A 175 13.29 3.73 22.56
N SER A 176 14.16 2.86 23.09
CA SER A 176 15.56 3.22 23.29
C SER A 176 16.31 3.25 21.96
N PRO A 177 17.17 4.25 21.72
CA PRO A 177 18.02 4.29 20.53
C PRO A 177 18.82 2.99 20.37
N LYS A 178 18.78 2.40 19.17
CA LYS A 178 19.45 1.13 18.86
C LYS A 178 20.68 1.35 18.00
N LEU A 179 21.64 0.45 18.14
CA LEU A 179 22.73 0.29 17.17
C LEU A 179 22.23 -0.61 16.04
N LEU A 180 22.59 -0.29 14.80
CA LEU A 180 22.23 -1.07 13.60
C LEU A 180 22.50 -2.57 13.78
N LYS A 181 23.71 -2.93 14.24
CA LYS A 181 24.11 -4.33 14.46
C LYS A 181 23.31 -5.08 15.55
N ARG A 182 22.51 -4.38 16.36
CA ARG A 182 21.64 -4.99 17.39
C ARG A 182 20.21 -5.20 16.91
N LEU A 183 19.91 -4.87 15.66
CA LEU A 183 18.63 -5.17 15.05
C LEU A 183 18.56 -6.66 14.70
N PHE A 184 17.35 -7.23 14.78
CA PHE A 184 17.12 -8.68 14.67
C PHE A 184 17.63 -9.30 13.36
N LEU A 185 17.69 -8.52 12.27
CA LEU A 185 18.17 -8.97 10.95
C LEU A 185 19.53 -9.69 11.04
N PHE A 186 20.45 -9.15 11.83
CA PHE A 186 21.80 -9.69 11.97
C PHE A 186 21.80 -11.01 12.76
N SER A 187 21.01 -11.09 13.84
CA SER A 187 20.84 -12.32 14.62
C SER A 187 20.22 -13.43 13.77
N TYR A 188 19.18 -13.09 13.00
CA TYR A 188 18.51 -14.02 12.10
C TYR A 188 19.45 -14.51 10.98
N ALA A 189 20.17 -13.61 10.32
CA ALA A 189 21.11 -13.96 9.25
C ALA A 189 22.31 -14.80 9.74
N ALA A 190 22.75 -14.61 10.98
CA ALA A 190 23.79 -15.42 11.59
C ALA A 190 23.30 -16.84 11.95
N ALA A 191 22.03 -16.96 12.37
CA ALA A 191 21.43 -18.23 12.77
C ALA A 191 20.96 -19.07 11.56
N VAL A 192 20.46 -18.42 10.50
CA VAL A 192 20.03 -19.11 9.28
C VAL A 192 21.24 -19.38 8.40
N HIS A 193 21.64 -20.65 8.33
CA HIS A 193 22.59 -21.11 7.33
C HIS A 193 21.91 -21.06 5.96
N GLY A 194 22.13 -19.97 5.22
CA GLY A 194 21.44 -19.65 3.99
C GLY A 194 21.27 -20.85 3.05
N THR A 195 20.03 -21.22 2.80
CA THR A 195 19.66 -21.91 1.57
C THR A 195 19.65 -20.86 0.46
N ALA A 196 20.35 -21.14 -0.65
CA ALA A 196 20.33 -20.26 -1.81
C ALA A 196 18.88 -19.92 -2.18
N ALA A 197 18.62 -18.63 -2.44
CA ALA A 197 17.32 -18.15 -2.89
C ALA A 197 16.79 -19.01 -4.04
N ASP A 198 15.49 -19.29 -4.05
CA ASP A 198 14.86 -20.09 -5.09
C ASP A 198 15.17 -19.46 -6.48
N PRO A 199 15.80 -20.21 -7.41
CA PRO A 199 16.12 -19.72 -8.75
C PRO A 199 14.89 -19.28 -9.58
N ARG A 200 13.67 -19.50 -9.08
CA ARG A 200 12.43 -18.98 -9.68
C ARG A 200 12.21 -17.48 -9.51
N ASN A 201 12.99 -16.80 -8.66
CA ASN A 201 12.83 -15.35 -8.48
C ASN A 201 13.51 -14.57 -9.61
N CYS A 202 12.72 -14.23 -10.64
CA CYS A 202 13.16 -13.50 -11.85
C CYS A 202 13.35 -11.99 -11.64
N THR A 203 13.36 -11.50 -10.39
CA THR A 203 13.48 -10.07 -10.08
C THR A 203 14.90 -9.59 -10.30
N VAL A 204 15.04 -8.51 -11.08
CA VAL A 204 16.34 -7.92 -11.39
C VAL A 204 16.80 -7.09 -10.19
N MET A 205 17.95 -7.44 -9.63
CA MET A 205 18.43 -6.85 -8.38
C MET A 205 19.20 -5.54 -8.54
N PHE A 206 19.66 -5.24 -9.76
CA PHE A 206 20.48 -4.06 -10.09
C PHE A 206 21.84 -4.00 -9.36
N ASP A 207 22.31 -5.14 -8.88
CA ASP A 207 23.59 -5.32 -8.20
C ASP A 207 24.76 -5.46 -9.19
N THR A 208 24.48 -5.78 -10.47
CA THR A 208 25.52 -5.99 -11.49
C THR A 208 25.35 -5.04 -12.68
N PRO A 209 26.43 -4.69 -13.40
CA PRO A 209 26.31 -3.86 -14.60
C PRO A 209 25.44 -4.50 -15.69
N LYS A 210 25.31 -5.83 -15.71
CA LYS A 210 24.44 -6.56 -16.66
C LYS A 210 22.97 -6.22 -16.44
N ASP A 211 22.54 -6.10 -15.19
CA ASP A 211 21.16 -5.75 -14.82
C ASP A 211 20.76 -4.38 -15.39
N TRP A 212 21.65 -3.39 -15.23
CA TRP A 212 21.47 -2.04 -15.79
C TRP A 212 21.46 -2.04 -17.32
N CYS A 213 22.34 -2.82 -17.95
CA CYS A 213 22.36 -2.96 -19.41
C CYS A 213 21.09 -3.61 -19.96
N TRP A 214 20.57 -4.65 -19.31
CA TRP A 214 19.30 -5.30 -19.71
C TRP A 214 18.13 -4.34 -19.63
N GLU A 215 18.06 -3.53 -18.57
CA GLU A 215 17.01 -2.52 -18.41
C GLU A 215 17.12 -1.40 -19.45
N LEU A 216 18.35 -1.00 -19.83
CA LEU A 216 18.60 -0.08 -20.94
C LEU A 216 18.17 -0.65 -22.30
N GLU A 217 18.44 -1.93 -22.55
CA GLU A 217 18.04 -2.61 -23.78
C GLU A 217 16.51 -2.74 -23.87
N ARG A 218 15.85 -3.11 -22.76
CA ARG A 218 14.40 -3.24 -22.65
C ARG A 218 13.68 -1.92 -23.00
N THR A 219 14.22 -0.81 -22.50
CA THR A 219 13.67 0.55 -22.71
C THR A 219 14.22 1.23 -23.96
N LYS A 220 15.11 0.58 -24.72
CA LYS A 220 15.86 1.16 -25.87
C LYS A 220 16.68 2.41 -25.51
N GLY A 221 17.01 2.60 -24.23
CA GLY A 221 17.84 3.71 -23.74
C GLY A 221 19.31 3.61 -24.13
N SER A 222 19.79 2.42 -24.50
CA SER A 222 21.21 2.14 -24.82
C SER A 222 21.78 2.98 -25.97
N VAL A 223 20.93 3.62 -26.77
CA VAL A 223 21.36 4.55 -27.84
C VAL A 223 21.93 5.85 -27.26
N LYS A 224 21.34 6.35 -26.16
CA LYS A 224 21.64 7.67 -25.59
C LYS A 224 22.31 7.59 -24.21
N TYR A 225 22.30 6.43 -23.55
CA TYR A 225 22.77 6.27 -22.18
C TYR A 225 23.70 5.06 -22.03
N LYS A 226 24.63 5.13 -21.07
CA LYS A 226 25.61 4.07 -20.78
C LYS A 226 25.66 3.75 -19.29
N THR A 227 25.86 2.48 -18.97
CA THR A 227 26.18 2.02 -17.61
C THR A 227 27.61 2.39 -17.25
N VAL A 228 27.83 2.89 -16.04
CA VAL A 228 29.14 3.24 -15.49
C VAL A 228 29.43 2.44 -14.21
N SER A 229 30.70 2.09 -14.00
CA SER A 229 31.21 1.40 -12.80
C SER A 229 32.15 2.27 -11.98
N VAL A 230 32.14 3.59 -12.20
CA VAL A 230 33.04 4.55 -11.55
C VAL A 230 32.92 4.55 -10.02
N ASN A 231 31.74 4.19 -9.49
CA ASN A 231 31.48 4.10 -8.06
C ASN A 231 31.56 2.65 -7.51
N GLU A 232 32.17 1.72 -8.25
CA GLU A 232 32.41 0.37 -7.75
C GLU A 232 33.23 0.42 -6.45
N GLY A 233 32.76 -0.28 -5.41
CA GLY A 233 33.30 -0.20 -4.06
C GLY A 233 33.02 1.13 -3.34
N TYR A 234 32.07 1.93 -3.83
CA TYR A 234 31.64 3.22 -3.26
C TYR A 234 32.76 4.25 -3.13
N ARG A 235 33.73 4.20 -4.05
CA ARG A 235 34.94 5.04 -4.04
C ARG A 235 34.65 6.53 -4.31
N VAL A 236 33.48 6.85 -4.87
CA VAL A 236 33.11 8.23 -5.23
C VAL A 236 32.06 8.80 -4.27
N CYS A 237 30.99 8.04 -4.02
CA CYS A 237 29.87 8.48 -3.19
C CYS A 237 29.19 7.28 -2.52
N ASP A 238 28.91 7.39 -1.23
CA ASP A 238 28.24 6.38 -0.41
C ASP A 238 26.70 6.34 -0.59
N ARG A 239 26.13 7.37 -1.22
CA ARG A 239 24.70 7.44 -1.56
C ARG A 239 24.38 6.86 -2.93
N LEU A 240 25.34 6.85 -3.84
CA LEU A 240 25.15 6.26 -5.17
C LEU A 240 25.34 4.74 -5.12
N PRO A 241 24.62 3.98 -5.95
CA PRO A 241 24.89 2.56 -6.14
C PRO A 241 26.28 2.35 -6.75
N ALA A 242 26.80 1.12 -6.66
CA ALA A 242 28.08 0.75 -7.26
C ALA A 242 28.08 0.92 -8.79
N TYR A 243 26.92 0.67 -9.41
CA TYR A 243 26.67 0.81 -10.85
C TYR A 243 25.42 1.65 -11.06
N PHE A 244 25.44 2.52 -12.06
CA PHE A 244 24.30 3.34 -12.48
C PHE A 244 24.48 3.77 -13.93
N VAL A 245 23.53 4.52 -14.46
CA VAL A 245 23.49 4.90 -15.87
C VAL A 245 23.53 6.43 -16.02
N VAL A 246 24.32 6.91 -16.97
CA VAL A 246 24.51 8.34 -17.28
C VAL A 246 24.41 8.61 -18.79
N PRO A 247 24.21 9.87 -19.23
CA PRO A 247 24.33 10.25 -20.63
C PRO A 247 25.69 9.85 -21.23
N THR A 248 25.70 9.27 -22.43
CA THR A 248 26.92 8.75 -23.07
C THR A 248 28.09 9.73 -23.15
N PRO A 249 27.91 11.04 -23.47
CA PRO A 249 29.02 12.00 -23.54
C PRO A 249 29.61 12.40 -22.18
N LEU A 250 28.95 12.07 -21.06
CA LEU A 250 29.43 12.42 -19.73
C LEU A 250 30.70 11.63 -19.40
N LEU A 251 31.74 12.32 -18.95
CA LEU A 251 33.02 11.71 -18.60
C LEU A 251 32.97 11.17 -17.18
N GLU A 252 33.54 9.98 -16.94
CA GLU A 252 33.55 9.40 -15.59
C GLU A 252 34.36 10.24 -14.58
N ASP A 253 35.31 11.04 -15.05
CA ASP A 253 36.09 11.94 -14.19
C ASP A 253 35.26 13.11 -13.65
N ASP A 254 34.21 13.54 -14.36
CA ASP A 254 33.27 14.55 -13.87
C ASP A 254 32.49 14.03 -12.66
N VAL A 255 32.14 12.73 -12.67
CA VAL A 255 31.47 12.06 -11.54
C VAL A 255 32.38 12.08 -10.31
N LYS A 256 33.67 11.79 -10.47
CA LYS A 256 34.64 11.81 -9.37
C LYS A 256 34.82 13.22 -8.80
N ARG A 257 34.94 14.23 -9.69
CA ARG A 257 35.23 15.62 -9.33
C ARG A 257 34.19 16.23 -8.40
N PHE A 258 32.92 15.90 -8.60
CA PHE A 258 31.80 16.41 -7.79
C PHE A 258 31.19 15.35 -6.88
N GLN A 259 31.89 14.25 -6.59
CA GLN A 259 31.43 13.18 -5.69
C GLN A 259 30.03 12.66 -6.04
N GLY A 260 29.75 12.53 -7.35
CA GLY A 260 28.44 12.13 -7.86
C GLY A 260 27.32 13.18 -7.76
N ARG A 261 27.58 14.36 -7.18
CA ARG A 261 26.59 15.45 -7.09
C ARG A 261 26.50 16.24 -8.40
N GLY A 262 25.30 16.69 -8.74
CA GLY A 262 25.07 17.39 -10.01
C GLY A 262 25.25 16.50 -11.26
N ILE A 263 25.27 15.17 -11.08
CA ILE A 263 25.35 14.20 -12.18
C ILE A 263 23.94 13.74 -12.54
N PRO A 264 23.50 13.86 -13.81
CA PRO A 264 22.22 13.33 -14.25
C PRO A 264 22.29 11.81 -14.36
N ILE A 265 21.48 11.15 -13.54
CA ILE A 265 21.34 9.70 -13.49
C ILE A 265 20.07 9.31 -14.24
N TRP A 266 20.17 8.29 -15.08
CA TRP A 266 19.06 7.78 -15.85
C TRP A 266 18.12 6.93 -14.99
N CYS A 267 16.82 7.20 -15.10
CA CYS A 267 15.75 6.38 -14.49
C CYS A 267 15.07 5.48 -15.54
N TRP A 268 14.64 6.07 -16.66
CA TRP A 268 13.84 5.38 -17.68
C TRP A 268 13.86 6.10 -19.03
N SER A 269 13.61 5.37 -20.12
CA SER A 269 13.46 5.92 -21.47
C SER A 269 12.09 5.59 -22.05
N CYS A 270 11.44 6.60 -22.64
CA CYS A 270 10.19 6.44 -23.39
C CYS A 270 10.46 5.91 -24.80
N HIS A 271 9.44 5.27 -25.40
CA HIS A 271 9.53 4.71 -26.75
C HIS A 271 9.76 5.76 -27.85
N ASN A 272 9.42 7.02 -27.59
CA ASN A 272 9.66 8.16 -28.50
C ASN A 272 11.10 8.70 -28.43
N GLY A 273 11.93 8.23 -27.48
CA GLY A 273 13.31 8.67 -27.30
C GLY A 273 13.53 9.74 -26.24
N SER A 274 12.46 10.25 -25.61
CA SER A 274 12.52 11.04 -24.38
C SER A 274 12.96 10.17 -23.20
N ALA A 275 13.47 10.79 -22.15
CA ALA A 275 13.97 10.10 -20.97
C ALA A 275 13.67 10.86 -19.69
N LEU A 276 13.52 10.10 -18.61
CA LEU A 276 13.41 10.60 -17.26
C LEU A 276 14.77 10.44 -16.55
N LEU A 277 15.27 11.54 -16.04
CA LEU A 277 16.55 11.65 -15.35
C LEU A 277 16.31 12.18 -13.93
N LYS A 278 17.23 11.86 -13.00
CA LYS A 278 17.29 12.47 -11.67
C LYS A 278 18.70 12.98 -11.37
N MET A 279 18.81 14.02 -10.57
CA MET A 279 20.09 14.62 -10.22
C MET A 279 20.04 15.19 -8.81
N SER A 280 21.14 15.01 -8.06
CA SER A 280 21.28 15.63 -6.74
C SER A 280 21.75 17.07 -6.87
N ALA A 281 21.22 17.95 -6.03
CA ALA A 281 21.65 19.34 -6.01
C ALA A 281 23.12 19.45 -5.54
N LEU A 282 23.84 20.44 -6.07
CA LEU A 282 25.14 20.80 -5.54
C LEU A 282 24.98 21.48 -4.17
N PRO A 283 25.93 21.25 -3.24
CA PRO A 283 25.89 21.90 -1.93
C PRO A 283 25.95 23.41 -2.09
N LYS A 284 25.24 24.13 -1.21
CA LYS A 284 25.28 25.60 -1.16
C LYS A 284 26.65 26.03 -0.65
N GLU A 285 27.50 26.53 -1.53
CA GLU A 285 28.80 27.09 -1.18
C GLU A 285 28.69 28.57 -0.82
N GLN A 286 29.49 29.03 0.14
CA GLN A 286 29.59 30.45 0.50
C GLN A 286 30.69 31.18 -0.27
N ASP A 287 31.67 30.44 -0.80
CA ASP A 287 32.79 31.01 -1.54
C ASP A 287 32.43 31.22 -3.02
N ASP A 288 32.60 32.46 -3.49
CA ASP A 288 32.30 32.86 -4.88
C ASP A 288 33.11 32.04 -5.90
N SER A 289 34.35 31.65 -5.55
CA SER A 289 35.21 30.88 -6.46
C SER A 289 34.67 29.45 -6.66
N ALA A 290 34.24 28.81 -5.56
CA ALA A 290 33.60 27.50 -5.59
C ALA A 290 32.25 27.53 -6.32
N LEU A 291 31.44 28.56 -6.09
CA LEU A 291 30.17 28.77 -6.80
C LEU A 291 30.38 28.90 -8.31
N GLN A 292 31.41 29.64 -8.75
CA GLN A 292 31.70 29.78 -10.18
C GLN A 292 32.15 28.45 -10.82
N ILE A 293 32.92 27.63 -10.09
CA ILE A 293 33.31 26.28 -10.54
C ILE A 293 32.07 25.38 -10.66
N GLN A 294 31.20 25.38 -9.66
CA GLN A 294 29.95 24.61 -9.67
C GLN A 294 29.02 25.04 -10.82
N LYS A 295 28.86 26.36 -11.04
CA LYS A 295 28.07 26.90 -12.13
C LYS A 295 28.62 26.50 -13.50
N SER A 296 29.93 26.63 -13.70
CA SER A 296 30.58 26.21 -14.95
C SER A 296 30.42 24.72 -15.21
N PHE A 297 30.44 23.90 -14.15
CA PHE A 297 30.21 22.47 -14.24
C PHE A 297 28.76 22.17 -14.65
N LEU A 298 27.77 22.73 -13.94
CA LEU A 298 26.36 22.57 -14.28
C LEU A 298 26.05 23.05 -15.69
N ASP A 299 26.60 24.19 -16.12
CA ASP A 299 26.45 24.68 -17.50
C ASP A 299 26.98 23.66 -18.52
N GLY A 300 28.08 22.96 -18.20
CA GLY A 300 28.62 21.86 -19.01
C GLY A 300 27.70 20.63 -19.03
N ILE A 301 27.12 20.27 -17.88
CA ILE A 301 26.15 19.18 -17.75
C ILE A 301 24.88 19.50 -18.55
N TYR A 302 24.30 20.68 -18.38
CA TYR A 302 23.13 21.14 -19.15
C TYR A 302 23.43 21.15 -20.65
N LYS A 303 24.58 21.69 -21.07
CA LYS A 303 25.01 21.62 -22.48
C LYS A 303 25.07 20.18 -22.99
N THR A 304 25.46 19.22 -22.16
CA THR A 304 25.54 17.81 -22.54
C THR A 304 24.15 17.20 -22.75
N ILE A 305 23.23 17.41 -21.80
CA ILE A 305 21.89 16.82 -21.85
C ILE A 305 20.92 17.55 -22.80
N HIS A 306 21.21 18.80 -23.18
CA HIS A 306 20.46 19.54 -24.20
C HIS A 306 21.02 19.39 -25.62
N ARG A 307 22.17 18.73 -25.80
CA ARG A 307 22.79 18.57 -27.12
C ARG A 307 22.12 17.41 -27.89
N PRO A 308 21.83 17.55 -29.19
CA PRO A 308 21.42 16.40 -30.00
C PRO A 308 22.44 15.24 -29.88
N PRO A 309 22.01 13.98 -29.72
CA PRO A 309 20.68 13.43 -30.04
C PRO A 309 19.67 13.45 -28.87
N TYR A 310 19.95 14.14 -27.77
CA TYR A 310 19.00 14.28 -26.66
C TYR A 310 17.88 15.25 -27.03
N GLU A 311 16.67 14.94 -26.58
CA GLU A 311 15.56 15.89 -26.64
C GLU A 311 15.77 17.04 -25.66
N MET A 312 15.04 18.14 -25.85
CA MET A 312 15.07 19.27 -24.90
C MET A 312 14.73 18.78 -23.49
N VAL A 313 15.49 19.25 -22.49
CA VAL A 313 15.30 18.86 -21.09
C VAL A 313 14.50 19.92 -20.34
N LYS A 314 13.45 19.51 -19.64
CA LYS A 314 12.77 20.31 -18.62
C LYS A 314 13.29 19.92 -17.24
N THR A 315 13.81 20.87 -16.48
CA THR A 315 14.25 20.61 -15.10
C THR A 315 13.12 20.94 -14.13
N GLU A 316 12.81 19.98 -13.25
CA GLU A 316 11.80 20.13 -12.21
C GLU A 316 12.48 20.07 -10.84
N ASP A 317 12.66 21.24 -10.21
CA ASP A 317 13.18 21.35 -8.84
C ASP A 317 12.08 20.97 -7.84
N LEU A 318 12.21 19.77 -7.26
CA LEU A 318 11.27 19.21 -6.31
C LEU A 318 11.43 19.84 -4.92
N SER A 319 12.63 20.31 -4.58
CA SER A 319 12.92 20.89 -3.26
C SER A 319 12.28 22.27 -3.09
N SER A 320 12.14 23.05 -4.17
CA SER A 320 11.51 24.37 -4.11
C SER A 320 10.04 24.41 -4.53
N ASN A 321 9.61 23.56 -5.46
CA ASN A 321 8.34 23.71 -6.17
C ASN A 321 7.36 22.53 -6.00
N PHE A 322 7.62 21.62 -5.06
CA PHE A 322 6.75 20.47 -4.83
C PHE A 322 6.40 20.31 -3.34
N LEU A 323 6.31 19.08 -2.84
CA LEU A 323 6.01 18.76 -1.45
C LEU A 323 7.27 18.84 -0.60
N SER A 324 7.15 19.26 0.66
CA SER A 324 8.23 19.08 1.63
C SER A 324 8.06 17.78 2.42
N LEU A 325 9.16 17.18 2.87
CA LEU A 325 9.11 15.98 3.72
C LEU A 325 8.34 16.23 5.03
N GLN A 326 8.46 17.43 5.60
CA GLN A 326 7.74 17.82 6.81
C GLN A 326 6.22 17.92 6.59
N GLU A 327 5.80 18.38 5.41
CA GLU A 327 4.38 18.43 5.02
C GLU A 327 3.80 17.02 4.89
N ILE A 328 4.51 16.11 4.22
CA ILE A 328 4.12 14.70 4.10
C ILE A 328 3.99 14.03 5.47
N GLN A 329 5.01 14.22 6.33
CA GLN A 329 5.02 13.68 7.69
C GLN A 329 3.83 14.20 8.50
N SER A 330 3.64 15.52 8.55
CA SER A 330 2.59 16.14 9.37
C SER A 330 1.20 15.71 8.91
N SER A 331 1.00 15.61 7.59
CA SER A 331 -0.25 15.15 7.00
C SER A 331 -0.54 13.69 7.37
N TYR A 332 0.44 12.80 7.20
CA TYR A 332 0.28 11.39 7.56
C TYR A 332 0.08 11.19 9.06
N CYS A 333 0.79 11.94 9.91
CA CYS A 333 0.61 11.89 11.36
C CYS A 333 -0.84 12.20 11.77
N LYS A 334 -1.50 13.17 11.12
CA LYS A 334 -2.93 13.45 11.35
C LYS A 334 -3.83 12.35 10.80
N PHE A 335 -3.52 11.88 9.60
CA PHE A 335 -4.30 10.84 8.91
C PHE A 335 -4.28 9.51 9.68
N LYS A 336 -3.10 9.04 10.13
CA LYS A 336 -2.98 7.77 10.87
C LYS A 336 -3.78 7.76 12.17
N GLN A 337 -3.90 8.91 12.84
CA GLN A 337 -4.65 9.02 14.10
C GLN A 337 -6.14 8.76 13.91
N LEU A 338 -6.69 8.92 12.70
CA LEU A 338 -8.09 8.60 12.40
C LEU A 338 -8.39 7.09 12.47
N PHE A 339 -7.36 6.25 12.46
CA PHE A 339 -7.48 4.79 12.44
C PHE A 339 -7.02 4.12 13.74
N LEU A 340 -6.36 4.87 14.64
CA LEU A 340 -5.87 4.37 15.93
C LEU A 340 -6.96 4.51 17.01
N ILE A 341 -8.05 3.76 16.84
CA ILE A 341 -9.27 3.87 17.64
C ILE A 341 -9.24 2.87 18.81
N ASP A 342 -9.42 3.35 20.04
CA ASP A 342 -9.33 2.53 21.26
C ASP A 342 -10.66 1.85 21.64
N SER A 343 -11.79 2.30 21.09
CA SER A 343 -13.12 1.76 21.43
C SER A 343 -14.16 1.97 20.34
N SER A 344 -15.20 1.13 20.32
CA SER A 344 -16.34 1.29 19.43
C SER A 344 -17.04 2.65 19.56
N SER A 345 -17.10 3.21 20.77
CA SER A 345 -17.66 4.55 20.99
C SER A 345 -16.87 5.64 20.25
N GLU A 346 -15.53 5.57 20.35
CA GLU A 346 -14.65 6.52 19.66
C GLU A 346 -14.73 6.37 18.12
N PHE A 347 -14.94 5.14 17.63
CA PHE A 347 -15.21 4.90 16.21
C PHE A 347 -16.45 5.66 15.75
N TRP A 348 -17.59 5.46 16.42
CA TRP A 348 -18.85 6.11 16.04
C TRP A 348 -18.81 7.64 16.23
N ASP A 349 -18.07 8.15 17.22
CA ASP A 349 -17.83 9.59 17.38
C ASP A 349 -17.01 10.17 16.22
N THR A 350 -16.05 9.41 15.70
CA THR A 350 -15.20 9.77 14.56
C THR A 350 -15.99 9.72 13.25
N ASP A 351 -16.85 8.70 13.07
CA ASP A 351 -17.67 8.49 11.88
C ASP A 351 -18.54 9.71 11.55
N VAL A 352 -19.18 10.30 12.57
CA VAL A 352 -20.00 11.52 12.44
C VAL A 352 -19.22 12.70 11.83
N LYS A 353 -17.90 12.75 12.04
CA LYS A 353 -17.00 13.83 11.56
C LYS A 353 -16.06 13.36 10.46
N TRP A 354 -16.26 12.16 9.92
CA TRP A 354 -15.30 11.45 9.07
C TRP A 354 -14.73 12.31 7.94
N PHE A 355 -15.61 12.89 7.11
CA PHE A 355 -15.17 13.66 5.95
C PHE A 355 -14.38 14.92 6.33
N SER A 356 -14.79 15.64 7.37
CA SER A 356 -14.08 16.83 7.84
C SER A 356 -12.72 16.48 8.44
N LEU A 357 -12.63 15.39 9.20
CA LEU A 357 -11.37 14.91 9.77
C LEU A 357 -10.42 14.43 8.67
N LEU A 358 -10.92 13.66 7.71
CA LEU A 358 -10.19 13.19 6.55
C LEU A 358 -9.64 14.34 5.71
N GLU A 359 -10.45 15.35 5.40
CA GLU A 359 -10.02 16.56 4.68
C GLU A 359 -8.96 17.33 5.48
N SER A 360 -9.15 17.52 6.79
CA SER A 360 -8.22 18.24 7.66
C SER A 360 -6.85 17.56 7.82
N SER A 361 -6.78 16.25 7.55
CA SER A 361 -5.51 15.52 7.53
C SER A 361 -4.61 15.93 6.35
N GLY A 362 -5.21 16.38 5.24
CA GLY A 362 -4.51 16.72 4.00
C GLY A 362 -3.97 15.52 3.22
N TRP A 363 -4.09 14.28 3.71
CA TRP A 363 -3.38 13.13 3.12
C TRP A 363 -3.82 12.81 1.69
N LEU A 364 -5.13 12.86 1.43
CA LEU A 364 -5.65 12.66 0.08
C LEU A 364 -5.25 13.80 -0.88
N ASP A 365 -5.04 15.02 -0.37
CA ASP A 365 -4.51 16.12 -1.18
C ASP A 365 -3.04 15.90 -1.55
N ILE A 366 -2.24 15.38 -0.61
CA ILE A 366 -0.85 14.98 -0.87
C ILE A 366 -0.79 13.92 -1.99
N ILE A 367 -1.60 12.86 -1.89
CA ILE A 367 -1.71 11.82 -2.94
C ILE A 367 -2.10 12.45 -4.29
N ARG A 368 -3.14 13.29 -4.30
CA ARG A 368 -3.60 13.98 -5.50
C ARG A 368 -2.51 14.85 -6.14
N ARG A 369 -1.74 15.59 -5.34
CA ARG A 369 -0.61 16.43 -5.80
C ARG A 369 0.51 15.58 -6.39
N CYS A 370 0.82 14.42 -5.82
CA CYS A 370 1.77 13.47 -6.38
C CYS A 370 1.34 12.94 -7.75
N LEU A 371 0.10 12.47 -7.85
CA LEU A 371 -0.46 11.96 -9.11
C LEU A 371 -0.53 13.05 -10.17
N LYS A 372 -1.03 14.25 -9.82
CA LYS A 372 -1.06 15.41 -10.71
C LYS A 372 0.34 15.75 -11.24
N ARG A 373 1.35 15.76 -10.36
CA ARG A 373 2.72 16.05 -10.75
C ARG A 373 3.30 15.00 -11.68
N ALA A 374 2.99 13.72 -11.46
CA ALA A 374 3.37 12.64 -12.37
C ALA A 374 2.72 12.82 -13.75
N ILE A 375 1.44 13.23 -13.82
CA ILE A 375 0.74 13.53 -15.09
C ILE A 375 1.43 14.68 -15.83
N GLU A 376 1.80 15.76 -15.16
CA GLU A 376 2.54 16.89 -15.77
C GLU A 376 3.89 16.45 -16.35
N ILE A 377 4.61 15.56 -15.66
CA ILE A 377 5.88 14.99 -16.14
C ILE A 377 5.62 14.11 -17.38
N ILE A 378 4.58 13.29 -17.36
CA ILE A 378 4.19 12.43 -18.49
C ILE A 378 3.81 13.27 -19.71
N GLU A 379 3.07 14.36 -19.53
CA GLU A 379 2.72 15.26 -20.62
C GLU A 379 3.98 15.81 -21.31
N CYS A 380 5.00 16.20 -20.53
CA CYS A 380 6.29 16.63 -21.07
C CYS A 380 6.98 15.50 -21.86
N LEU A 381 6.98 14.26 -21.32
CA LEU A 381 7.63 13.11 -21.94
C LEU A 381 6.94 12.66 -23.24
N GLU A 382 5.61 12.53 -23.22
CA GLU A 382 4.78 11.90 -24.26
C GLU A 382 4.25 12.91 -25.29
N ALA A 383 3.65 14.02 -24.84
CA ALA A 383 3.02 14.99 -25.73
C ALA A 383 4.04 15.99 -26.31
N GLN A 384 5.00 16.43 -25.49
CA GLN A 384 5.98 17.45 -25.89
C GLN A 384 7.30 16.84 -26.41
N ASN A 385 7.48 15.53 -26.29
CA ASN A 385 8.74 14.82 -26.62
C ASN A 385 9.97 15.46 -25.95
N MET A 386 9.86 15.79 -24.67
CA MET A 386 10.94 16.38 -23.89
C MET A 386 11.51 15.37 -22.90
N ASN A 387 12.81 15.47 -22.63
CA ASN A 387 13.41 14.84 -21.46
C ASN A 387 12.97 15.59 -20.19
N VAL A 388 12.87 14.91 -19.07
CA VAL A 388 12.59 15.53 -17.76
C VAL A 388 13.70 15.18 -16.78
N LEU A 389 14.23 16.20 -16.09
CA LEU A 389 15.25 16.07 -15.05
C LEU A 389 14.65 16.44 -13.69
N LEU A 390 14.50 15.45 -12.82
CA LEU A 390 14.06 15.65 -11.44
C LEU A 390 15.27 16.08 -10.59
N LEU A 391 15.17 17.23 -9.95
CA LEU A 391 16.21 17.78 -9.08
C LEU A 391 15.72 17.76 -7.63
N GLU A 392 16.50 17.14 -6.75
CA GLU A 392 16.28 17.11 -5.30
C GLU A 392 17.66 17.16 -4.61
N GLU A 393 17.74 17.61 -3.36
CA GLU A 393 19.00 17.70 -2.61
C GLU A 393 19.86 16.41 -2.71
N ASN A 394 19.25 15.24 -2.53
CA ASN A 394 19.94 13.94 -2.54
C ASN A 394 19.51 13.01 -3.69
N ALA A 395 18.61 13.44 -4.58
CA ALA A 395 18.02 12.62 -5.65
C ALA A 395 17.44 11.26 -5.17
N SER A 396 16.76 11.29 -4.02
CA SER A 396 16.24 10.14 -3.30
C SER A 396 14.72 10.27 -3.16
N ASP A 397 14.16 10.22 -1.94
CA ASP A 397 12.76 10.44 -1.57
C ASP A 397 11.80 10.86 -2.72
N LEU A 398 11.69 12.16 -3.03
CA LEU A 398 10.71 12.66 -4.00
C LEU A 398 11.08 12.29 -5.44
N CYS A 399 12.36 12.21 -5.75
CA CYS A 399 12.83 11.68 -7.04
C CYS A 399 12.38 10.22 -7.23
N CYS A 400 12.55 9.35 -6.23
CA CYS A 400 12.12 7.95 -6.24
C CYS A 400 10.62 7.83 -6.41
N LEU A 401 9.85 8.65 -5.68
CA LEU A 401 8.39 8.72 -5.76
C LEU A 401 7.92 9.03 -7.18
N LEU A 402 8.35 10.17 -7.73
CA LEU A 402 7.89 10.60 -9.06
C LEU A 402 8.47 9.74 -10.18
N SER A 403 9.73 9.33 -10.10
CA SER A 403 10.35 8.46 -11.11
C SER A 403 9.65 7.11 -11.20
N SER A 404 9.24 6.55 -10.06
CA SER A 404 8.52 5.28 -10.01
C SER A 404 7.08 5.42 -10.48
N LEU A 405 6.37 6.48 -10.08
CA LEU A 405 4.98 6.70 -10.54
C LEU A 405 4.89 6.88 -12.05
N VAL A 406 5.78 7.68 -12.64
CA VAL A 406 5.84 7.86 -14.10
C VAL A 406 6.09 6.53 -14.80
N GLN A 407 7.01 5.71 -14.29
CA GLN A 407 7.29 4.38 -14.84
C GLN A 407 6.09 3.42 -14.71
N VAL A 408 5.38 3.40 -13.58
CA VAL A 408 4.16 2.58 -13.42
C VAL A 408 3.06 3.00 -14.40
N MET A 409 2.92 4.30 -14.63
CA MET A 409 1.89 4.87 -15.52
C MET A 409 2.21 4.69 -17.01
N MET A 410 3.48 4.76 -17.41
CA MET A 410 3.90 4.69 -18.83
C MET A 410 4.38 3.30 -19.27
N ASP A 411 4.91 2.47 -18.37
CA ASP A 411 5.54 1.20 -18.71
C ASP A 411 4.72 0.00 -18.20
N ALA A 412 4.17 -0.79 -19.13
CA ALA A 412 3.43 -2.00 -18.78
C ALA A 412 4.28 -3.04 -18.03
N HIS A 413 5.61 -3.05 -18.21
CA HIS A 413 6.48 -3.94 -17.46
C HIS A 413 6.42 -3.64 -15.95
N CYS A 414 6.40 -2.36 -15.57
CA CYS A 414 6.31 -1.94 -14.18
C CYS A 414 4.99 -2.28 -13.49
N ARG A 415 4.00 -2.82 -14.23
CA ARG A 415 2.71 -3.28 -13.73
C ARG A 415 2.61 -4.80 -13.61
N THR A 416 3.65 -5.52 -14.03
CA THR A 416 3.82 -6.95 -13.73
C THR A 416 4.44 -7.12 -12.36
N TRP A 417 4.34 -8.33 -11.79
CA TRP A 417 4.91 -8.63 -10.49
C TRP A 417 6.43 -8.45 -10.49
N THR A 418 7.11 -9.08 -11.45
CA THR A 418 8.58 -9.00 -11.56
C THR A 418 9.06 -7.59 -11.90
N GLY A 419 8.35 -6.86 -12.77
CA GLY A 419 8.74 -5.51 -13.16
C GLY A 419 8.49 -4.48 -12.07
N PHE A 420 7.43 -4.62 -11.26
CA PHE A 420 7.20 -3.76 -10.10
C PHE A 420 8.22 -4.00 -8.99
N GLN A 421 8.57 -5.26 -8.71
CA GLN A 421 9.66 -5.58 -7.77
C GLN A 421 11.00 -5.01 -8.25
N SER A 422 11.32 -5.19 -9.53
CA SER A 422 12.55 -4.66 -10.15
C SER A 422 12.57 -3.13 -10.14
N LEU A 423 11.42 -2.47 -10.35
CA LEU A 423 11.29 -1.02 -10.25
C LEU A 423 11.61 -0.52 -8.83
N ILE A 424 11.03 -1.14 -7.81
CA ILE A 424 11.29 -0.78 -6.40
C ILE A 424 12.77 -1.00 -6.08
N GLN A 425 13.31 -2.14 -6.48
CA GLN A 425 14.71 -2.48 -6.29
C GLN A 425 15.64 -1.45 -6.95
N LYS A 426 15.35 -1.02 -8.19
CA LYS A 426 16.12 -0.01 -8.92
C LYS A 426 16.01 1.39 -8.31
N GLU A 427 14.78 1.90 -8.21
CA GLU A 427 14.55 3.32 -7.90
C GLU A 427 14.66 3.61 -6.40
N TRP A 428 14.32 2.67 -5.52
CA TRP A 428 14.27 2.91 -4.07
C TRP A 428 15.45 2.29 -3.34
N VAL A 429 15.71 0.99 -3.55
CA VAL A 429 16.79 0.28 -2.84
C VAL A 429 18.15 0.73 -3.37
N MET A 430 18.39 0.55 -4.67
CA MET A 430 19.63 1.02 -5.31
C MET A 430 19.68 2.54 -5.48
N GLY A 431 18.52 3.21 -5.51
CA GLY A 431 18.44 4.66 -5.52
C GLY A 431 18.78 5.34 -4.18
N GLY A 432 19.01 4.58 -3.11
CA GLY A 432 19.46 5.12 -1.82
C GLY A 432 18.36 5.83 -1.03
N HIS A 433 17.10 5.41 -1.18
CA HIS A 433 16.05 5.86 -0.26
C HIS A 433 16.38 5.40 1.16
N SER A 434 16.34 6.33 2.12
CA SER A 434 16.83 6.11 3.48
C SER A 434 15.83 5.33 4.34
N PHE A 435 15.52 4.07 4.00
CA PHE A 435 14.49 3.27 4.68
C PHE A 435 14.67 3.18 6.19
N LEU A 436 15.91 2.99 6.68
CA LEU A 436 16.20 2.85 8.10
C LEU A 436 15.80 4.11 8.89
N ASP A 437 16.13 5.28 8.33
CA ASP A 437 15.86 6.59 8.93
C ASP A 437 14.37 6.96 8.77
N ARG A 438 13.82 6.77 7.55
CA ARG A 438 12.43 7.11 7.20
C ARG A 438 11.40 6.25 7.92
N CYS A 439 11.76 5.03 8.32
CA CYS A 439 10.95 4.18 9.18
C CYS A 439 11.31 4.29 10.68
N ASN A 440 12.36 5.06 11.01
CA ASN A 440 12.88 5.30 12.37
C ASN A 440 13.14 4.00 13.15
N HIS A 441 13.69 2.97 12.50
CA HIS A 441 13.95 1.66 13.11
C HIS A 441 15.03 1.69 14.21
N LEU A 442 15.87 2.73 14.20
CA LEU A 442 16.88 2.96 15.24
C LEU A 442 16.38 3.83 16.39
N HIS A 443 15.16 4.37 16.33
CA HIS A 443 14.58 5.29 17.32
C HIS A 443 15.50 6.50 17.61
N GLN A 444 16.04 7.11 16.56
CA GLN A 444 16.96 8.25 16.69
C GLN A 444 16.21 9.58 16.74
N SER A 445 15.17 9.74 15.92
CA SER A 445 14.43 10.99 15.80
C SER A 445 13.09 10.78 15.12
N ASP A 446 12.00 11.11 15.82
CA ASP A 446 10.65 11.08 15.22
C ASP A 446 10.51 12.07 14.05
N LYS A 447 11.38 13.09 13.97
CA LYS A 447 11.37 14.06 12.87
C LYS A 447 11.85 13.47 11.54
N GLU A 448 12.63 12.38 11.58
CA GLU A 448 13.14 11.73 10.37
C GLU A 448 12.18 10.69 9.79
N GLU A 449 11.17 10.29 10.58
CA GLU A 449 10.14 9.35 10.17
C GLU A 449 9.18 9.98 9.17
N VAL A 450 9.32 9.62 7.88
CA VAL A 450 8.50 10.17 6.80
C VAL A 450 8.02 9.03 5.89
N PRO A 451 6.70 8.87 5.67
CA PRO A 451 6.12 7.72 4.99
C PRO A 451 6.19 7.84 3.45
N VAL A 452 7.34 8.21 2.89
CA VAL A 452 7.48 8.48 1.44
C VAL A 452 7.21 7.23 0.61
N PHE A 453 7.74 6.07 1.02
CA PHE A 453 7.47 4.81 0.33
C PHE A 453 6.01 4.36 0.47
N LEU A 454 5.37 4.59 1.62
CA LEU A 454 3.94 4.31 1.79
C LEU A 454 3.08 5.24 0.92
N LEU A 455 3.44 6.52 0.80
CA LEU A 455 2.79 7.46 -0.11
C LEU A 455 2.87 6.98 -1.57
N PHE A 456 4.02 6.44 -1.98
CA PHE A 456 4.17 5.79 -3.29
C PHE A 456 3.20 4.61 -3.45
N LEU A 457 3.16 3.69 -2.48
CA LEU A 457 2.26 2.54 -2.55
C LEU A 457 0.78 2.94 -2.57
N ASP A 458 0.40 3.99 -1.84
CA ASP A 458 -0.96 4.56 -1.86
C ASP A 458 -1.29 5.11 -3.25
N CYS A 459 -0.39 5.91 -3.84
CA CYS A 459 -0.56 6.41 -5.21
C CYS A 459 -0.69 5.25 -6.24
N VAL A 460 0.09 4.17 -6.09
CA VAL A 460 -0.05 2.97 -6.92
C VAL A 460 -1.38 2.26 -6.67
N TRP A 461 -1.85 2.20 -5.41
CA TRP A 461 -3.15 1.63 -5.09
C TRP A 461 -4.29 2.42 -5.76
N GLN A 462 -4.21 3.76 -5.85
CA GLN A 462 -5.19 4.54 -6.62
C GLN A 462 -5.25 4.08 -8.09
N LEU A 463 -4.11 3.78 -8.72
CA LEU A 463 -4.05 3.25 -10.09
C LEU A 463 -4.61 1.82 -10.19
N VAL A 464 -4.27 0.94 -9.24
CA VAL A 464 -4.80 -0.43 -9.18
C VAL A 464 -6.32 -0.43 -9.00
N HIS A 465 -6.84 0.49 -8.17
CA HIS A 465 -8.27 0.65 -7.94
C HIS A 465 -9.02 1.11 -9.19
N GLN A 466 -8.47 2.08 -9.91
CA GLN A 466 -9.11 2.67 -11.09
C GLN A 466 -8.91 1.85 -12.39
N HIS A 467 -7.81 1.10 -12.49
CA HIS A 467 -7.49 0.26 -13.65
C HIS A 467 -7.11 -1.18 -13.29
N PRO A 468 -7.97 -1.96 -12.58
CA PRO A 468 -7.61 -3.31 -12.13
C PRO A 468 -7.06 -4.23 -13.23
N PRO A 469 -7.61 -4.28 -14.46
CA PRO A 469 -7.10 -5.19 -15.50
C PRO A 469 -5.67 -4.90 -15.97
N ALA A 470 -5.10 -3.76 -15.61
CA ALA A 470 -3.77 -3.35 -16.05
C ALA A 470 -2.63 -3.82 -15.14
N PHE A 471 -2.93 -4.36 -13.96
CA PHE A 471 -1.95 -4.73 -12.94
C PHE A 471 -1.99 -6.23 -12.65
N GLU A 472 -0.83 -6.90 -12.64
CA GLU A 472 -0.72 -8.34 -12.35
C GLU A 472 -0.88 -8.65 -10.85
N PHE A 473 -0.74 -7.65 -9.99
CA PHE A 473 -0.82 -7.79 -8.54
C PHE A 473 -2.08 -7.13 -7.96
N THR A 474 -2.52 -7.61 -6.80
CA THR A 474 -3.71 -7.12 -6.08
C THR A 474 -3.37 -6.01 -5.09
N GLU A 475 -4.39 -5.37 -4.50
CA GLU A 475 -4.19 -4.52 -3.32
C GLU A 475 -3.63 -5.28 -2.12
N THR A 476 -3.91 -6.58 -2.00
CA THR A 476 -3.34 -7.43 -0.94
C THR A 476 -1.82 -7.48 -1.05
N TYR A 477 -1.28 -7.56 -2.27
CA TYR A 477 0.16 -7.50 -2.51
C TYR A 477 0.76 -6.18 -2.02
N LEU A 478 0.15 -5.03 -2.36
CA LEU A 478 0.61 -3.73 -1.88
C LEU A 478 0.54 -3.63 -0.35
N THR A 479 -0.51 -4.18 0.25
CA THR A 479 -0.73 -4.16 1.70
C THR A 479 0.36 -4.95 2.42
N VAL A 480 0.62 -6.17 1.97
CA VAL A 480 1.63 -7.05 2.53
C VAL A 480 3.05 -6.50 2.32
N LEU A 481 3.32 -5.91 1.16
CA LEU A 481 4.58 -5.22 0.87
C LEU A 481 4.81 -4.07 1.84
N SER A 482 3.76 -3.31 2.14
CA SER A 482 3.81 -2.21 3.08
C SER A 482 4.00 -2.65 4.54
N ASP A 483 3.51 -3.84 4.91
CA ASP A 483 3.77 -4.46 6.22
C ASP A 483 5.20 -4.98 6.33
N SER A 484 5.77 -5.43 5.22
CA SER A 484 7.14 -5.95 5.15
C SER A 484 8.21 -4.90 5.50
N LEU A 485 7.86 -3.61 5.51
CA LEU A 485 8.71 -2.53 6.05
C LEU A 485 9.08 -2.74 7.51
N TYR A 486 8.21 -3.38 8.30
CA TYR A 486 8.38 -3.52 9.74
C TYR A 486 8.86 -4.91 10.16
N ILE A 487 9.26 -5.76 9.21
CA ILE A 487 9.73 -7.13 9.46
C ILE A 487 11.26 -7.18 9.29
N PRO A 488 12.05 -7.05 10.37
CA PRO A 488 13.51 -6.96 10.30
C PRO A 488 14.20 -8.32 10.09
N ILE A 489 13.71 -9.12 9.14
CA ILE A 489 14.40 -10.31 8.61
C ILE A 489 14.78 -10.15 7.14
N PHE A 490 14.14 -9.18 6.45
CA PHE A 490 14.39 -8.87 5.06
C PHE A 490 15.31 -7.67 4.94
N SER A 491 16.28 -7.75 4.04
CA SER A 491 17.24 -6.66 3.79
C SER A 491 16.75 -5.61 2.81
N THR A 492 15.69 -5.88 2.06
CA THR A 492 15.21 -5.03 0.96
C THR A 492 14.89 -3.60 1.40
N PHE A 493 14.21 -3.44 2.54
CA PHE A 493 13.78 -2.13 3.07
C PHE A 493 14.44 -1.80 4.40
N PHE A 494 15.70 -2.20 4.57
CA PHE A 494 16.36 -2.15 5.88
C PHE A 494 17.46 -1.10 5.99
N PHE A 495 18.20 -0.85 4.91
CA PHE A 495 19.37 0.04 4.91
C PHE A 495 19.04 1.38 4.24
N ASN A 496 19.84 2.42 4.53
CA ASN A 496 19.71 3.72 3.90
C ASN A 496 20.35 3.83 2.51
N SER A 497 21.29 2.94 2.20
CA SER A 497 21.95 2.87 0.90
C SER A 497 22.56 1.49 0.68
N PRO A 498 22.83 1.11 -0.60
CA PRO A 498 23.54 -0.14 -0.89
C PRO A 498 24.95 -0.17 -0.28
N HIS A 499 25.63 0.99 -0.16
CA HIS A 499 26.90 1.10 0.58
C HIS A 499 26.77 0.69 2.06
N GLN A 500 25.70 1.14 2.73
CA GLN A 500 25.49 0.81 4.14
C GLN A 500 25.25 -0.69 4.31
N LYS A 501 24.50 -1.32 3.40
CA LYS A 501 24.34 -2.78 3.35
C LYS A 501 25.71 -3.47 3.22
N ASP A 502 26.47 -3.14 2.18
CA ASP A 502 27.73 -3.83 1.87
C ASP A 502 28.80 -3.65 2.94
N THR A 503 28.91 -2.45 3.53
CA THR A 503 29.87 -2.15 4.60
C THR A 503 29.60 -2.96 5.87
N ASN A 504 28.32 -3.20 6.19
CA ASN A 504 27.94 -3.99 7.36
C ASN A 504 28.01 -5.50 7.11
N MET A 505 27.99 -5.93 5.84
CA MET A 505 28.17 -7.33 5.45
C MET A 505 29.65 -7.72 5.31
N GLY A 506 30.52 -6.80 4.88
CA GLY A 506 31.90 -7.09 4.49
C GLY A 506 32.98 -7.11 5.59
N ARG A 507 32.67 -6.70 6.84
CA ARG A 507 33.70 -6.60 7.92
C ARG A 507 33.83 -7.82 8.84
N GLU A 508 33.00 -8.84 8.71
CA GLU A 508 33.11 -10.07 9.52
C GLU A 508 34.03 -11.15 8.88
N SER A 509 34.60 -10.86 7.72
CA SER A 509 35.54 -11.75 7.00
C SER A 509 37.00 -11.63 7.45
N LEU A 510 37.33 -10.83 8.48
CA LEU A 510 38.70 -10.75 9.00
C LEU A 510 39.07 -11.93 9.91
N ASP A 511 38.08 -12.72 10.35
CA ASP A 511 38.30 -14.06 10.86
C ASP A 511 38.10 -15.06 9.72
N ALA A 512 39.16 -15.75 9.32
CA ALA A 512 39.23 -16.64 8.15
C ALA A 512 38.33 -17.90 8.23
N GLN A 513 37.39 -17.96 9.17
CA GLN A 513 36.53 -19.13 9.42
C GLN A 513 35.01 -18.81 9.39
N SER A 514 34.60 -17.54 9.29
CA SER A 514 33.18 -17.16 9.23
C SER A 514 32.67 -17.17 7.79
N LYS A 515 31.62 -17.96 7.49
CA LYS A 515 30.91 -17.89 6.20
C LYS A 515 30.22 -16.53 6.05
N PRO A 516 30.11 -15.97 4.83
CA PRO A 516 29.41 -14.71 4.60
C PRO A 516 27.94 -14.84 5.03
N LEU A 517 27.43 -13.82 5.73
CA LEU A 517 26.01 -13.73 6.09
C LEU A 517 25.16 -13.68 4.81
N THR A 518 24.07 -14.44 4.77
CA THR A 518 23.11 -14.41 3.67
C THR A 518 21.87 -13.66 4.13
N LEU A 519 21.64 -12.46 3.60
CA LEU A 519 20.42 -11.70 3.90
C LEU A 519 19.28 -12.12 2.95
N LEU A 520 18.12 -12.40 3.53
CA LEU A 520 16.90 -12.64 2.75
C LEU A 520 16.38 -11.35 2.13
N THR A 521 15.68 -11.49 1.01
CA THR A 521 14.96 -10.40 0.34
C THR A 521 13.46 -10.62 0.49
N VAL A 522 12.69 -9.54 0.50
CA VAL A 522 11.22 -9.62 0.60
C VAL A 522 10.58 -10.29 -0.62
N TRP A 523 11.31 -10.33 -1.75
CA TRP A 523 10.84 -10.85 -3.03
C TRP A 523 10.58 -12.35 -3.00
N ASP A 524 11.14 -13.10 -2.04
CA ASP A 524 10.79 -14.49 -1.81
C ASP A 524 9.55 -14.61 -0.91
N TRP A 525 8.39 -14.46 -1.52
CA TRP A 525 7.10 -14.53 -0.83
C TRP A 525 6.79 -15.91 -0.22
N SER A 526 7.52 -16.96 -0.61
CA SER A 526 7.37 -18.30 -0.03
C SER A 526 7.81 -18.39 1.43
N VAL A 527 8.69 -17.47 1.84
CA VAL A 527 9.13 -17.28 3.22
C VAL A 527 7.98 -16.78 4.10
N GLN A 528 7.13 -15.88 3.56
CA GLN A 528 6.04 -15.28 4.32
C GLN A 528 4.71 -16.02 4.18
N PHE A 529 4.42 -16.62 3.02
CA PHE A 529 3.09 -17.14 2.69
C PHE A 529 3.12 -18.51 2.04
N GLU A 530 2.18 -19.37 2.41
CA GLU A 530 1.96 -20.63 1.72
C GLU A 530 1.52 -20.40 0.26
N PRO A 531 1.76 -21.35 -0.67
CA PRO A 531 1.39 -21.19 -2.08
C PRO A 531 -0.07 -20.80 -2.30
N LYS A 532 -1.01 -21.35 -1.50
CA LYS A 532 -2.44 -20.99 -1.55
C LYS A 532 -2.70 -19.52 -1.16
N ALA A 533 -1.94 -18.97 -0.23
CA ALA A 533 -2.07 -17.56 0.15
C ALA A 533 -1.40 -16.64 -0.89
N GLN A 534 -0.33 -17.09 -1.54
CA GLN A 534 0.35 -16.33 -2.60
C GLN A 534 -0.55 -16.08 -3.82
N THR A 535 -1.55 -16.93 -4.10
CA THR A 535 -2.51 -16.68 -5.20
C THR A 535 -3.30 -15.39 -4.99
N LEU A 536 -3.57 -15.01 -3.73
CA LEU A 536 -4.27 -13.76 -3.38
C LEU A 536 -3.45 -12.50 -3.68
N LEU A 537 -2.14 -12.64 -3.90
CA LEU A 537 -1.25 -11.55 -4.30
C LEU A 537 -1.33 -11.27 -5.81
N ARG A 538 -1.81 -12.25 -6.60
CA ARG A 538 -1.96 -12.15 -8.06
C ARG A 538 -3.38 -11.75 -8.42
N ASN A 539 -3.50 -10.85 -9.38
CA ASN A 539 -4.78 -10.34 -9.84
C ASN A 539 -5.33 -11.22 -10.97
N PRO A 540 -6.45 -11.93 -10.78
CA PRO A 540 -7.04 -12.76 -11.83
C PRO A 540 -7.65 -11.94 -12.97
N LEU A 541 -7.88 -10.63 -12.78
CA LEU A 541 -8.40 -9.72 -13.82
C LEU A 541 -7.32 -9.19 -14.76
N TYR A 542 -6.04 -9.46 -14.49
CA TYR A 542 -4.94 -8.94 -15.29
C TYR A 542 -5.04 -9.41 -16.74
N VAL A 543 -5.06 -8.47 -17.67
CA VAL A 543 -5.04 -8.75 -19.11
C VAL A 543 -3.58 -8.88 -19.53
N GLU A 544 -3.13 -10.09 -19.87
CA GLU A 544 -1.79 -10.30 -20.39
C GLU A 544 -1.66 -9.75 -21.82
N LYS A 545 -0.51 -9.14 -22.13
CA LYS A 545 -0.22 -8.66 -23.48
C LYS A 545 -0.19 -9.85 -24.44
N PRO A 546 -0.95 -9.82 -25.55
CA PRO A 546 -0.92 -10.90 -26.52
C PRO A 546 0.52 -11.16 -26.99
N LYS A 547 1.01 -12.39 -26.81
CA LYS A 547 2.31 -12.80 -27.36
C LYS A 547 2.19 -12.73 -28.88
N LEU A 548 2.94 -11.82 -29.49
CA LEU A 548 3.10 -11.76 -30.95
C LEU A 548 3.77 -13.07 -31.39
N ASP A 549 2.95 -14.02 -31.80
CA ASP A 549 3.39 -15.34 -32.22
C ASP A 549 4.26 -15.17 -33.48
N LYS A 550 5.58 -15.31 -33.35
CA LYS A 550 6.55 -15.15 -34.45
C LYS A 550 6.47 -16.31 -35.47
N GLY A 551 5.42 -17.12 -35.44
CA GLY A 551 5.26 -18.37 -36.19
C GLY A 551 4.45 -18.32 -37.51
N GLN A 552 3.66 -17.27 -37.80
CA GLN A 552 2.93 -17.18 -39.09
C GLN A 552 3.54 -16.17 -40.05
N ARG A 553 4.71 -16.52 -40.60
CA ARG A 553 5.15 -15.99 -41.90
C ARG A 553 4.55 -16.86 -43.02
N LYS A 554 3.81 -16.20 -43.92
CA LYS A 554 3.25 -16.66 -45.22
C LYS A 554 1.81 -17.16 -45.19
N GLY A 555 0.87 -16.20 -45.14
CA GLY A 555 -0.51 -16.37 -45.60
C GLY A 555 -0.87 -15.22 -46.55
N SER A 556 -1.32 -15.59 -47.75
CA SER A 556 -1.66 -14.77 -48.93
C SER A 556 -2.06 -13.30 -48.69
N ARG A 557 -1.42 -12.39 -49.45
CA ARG A 557 -1.88 -11.02 -49.71
C ARG A 557 -3.36 -11.03 -50.11
N PHE A 558 -4.23 -10.52 -49.24
CA PHE A 558 -5.55 -10.06 -49.67
C PHE A 558 -5.46 -8.59 -50.08
N LYS A 559 -5.90 -8.34 -51.31
CA LYS A 559 -5.89 -7.05 -52.00
C LYS A 559 -6.56 -5.97 -51.14
N HIS A 560 -5.88 -4.82 -51.03
CA HIS A 560 -6.47 -3.56 -50.60
C HIS A 560 -7.75 -3.27 -51.39
N GLN A 561 -8.90 -3.37 -50.73
CA GLN A 561 -10.12 -2.75 -51.23
C GLN A 561 -10.15 -1.32 -50.71
N ARG A 562 -9.67 -0.40 -51.57
CA ARG A 562 -9.88 1.05 -51.43
C ARG A 562 -11.38 1.30 -51.25
N GLN A 563 -11.80 1.70 -50.06
CA GLN A 563 -13.03 2.47 -49.94
C GLN A 563 -12.72 3.92 -50.29
N LEU A 564 -13.49 4.40 -51.26
CA LEU A 564 -13.44 5.72 -51.86
C LEU A 564 -13.72 6.80 -50.81
N SER A 565 -12.67 7.47 -50.31
CA SER A 565 -12.81 8.80 -49.73
C SER A 565 -12.98 9.79 -50.88
N LEU A 566 -14.22 10.26 -51.06
CA LEU A 566 -14.56 11.38 -51.94
C LEU A 566 -13.79 12.65 -51.53
N PRO A 567 -13.38 13.50 -52.49
CA PRO A 567 -12.76 14.78 -52.17
C PRO A 567 -13.87 15.76 -51.76
N LEU A 568 -14.01 16.07 -50.47
CA LEU A 568 -14.92 17.15 -50.06
C LEU A 568 -14.20 18.49 -50.14
N THR A 569 -14.52 19.17 -51.22
CA THR A 569 -14.25 20.57 -51.52
C THR A 569 -14.81 21.50 -50.44
N GLN A 570 -14.10 22.61 -50.26
CA GLN A 570 -14.51 23.76 -49.44
C GLN A 570 -15.95 24.17 -49.78
N SER A 571 -16.86 24.05 -48.82
CA SER A 571 -18.17 24.70 -48.89
C SER A 571 -18.50 25.33 -47.54
N LYS A 572 -18.64 26.66 -47.59
CA LYS A 572 -19.17 27.52 -46.54
C LYS A 572 -20.60 27.05 -46.22
N SER A 573 -20.93 26.81 -44.95
CA SER A 573 -22.31 26.74 -44.50
C SER A 573 -22.49 27.38 -43.12
N SER A 574 -23.65 28.00 -42.99
CA SER A 574 -24.07 29.05 -42.05
C SER A 574 -24.48 28.54 -40.67
N PRO A 575 -24.54 29.41 -39.64
CA PRO A 575 -24.89 28.98 -38.29
C PRO A 575 -26.40 28.76 -38.20
N LYS A 576 -26.82 27.52 -37.91
CA LYS A 576 -28.20 27.20 -37.52
C LYS A 576 -28.27 26.89 -36.03
N ARG A 577 -28.74 27.90 -35.31
CA ARG A 577 -29.55 27.90 -34.08
C ARG A 577 -30.18 26.52 -33.73
N GLY A 578 -29.83 25.99 -32.57
CA GLY A 578 -30.67 25.12 -31.73
C GLY A 578 -30.64 25.71 -30.32
N PHE A 579 -31.67 26.45 -29.91
CA PHE A 579 -32.78 26.01 -29.04
C PHE A 579 -32.32 25.47 -27.68
N PHE A 580 -32.69 26.19 -26.60
CA PHE A 580 -32.32 26.05 -25.17
C PHE A 580 -31.06 26.79 -24.67
N ARG A 581 -30.95 28.11 -24.93
CA ARG A 581 -30.09 29.00 -24.13
C ARG A 581 -30.43 30.48 -24.34
N GLU A 582 -31.59 30.94 -23.90
CA GLU A 582 -31.95 32.37 -24.04
C GLU A 582 -32.80 32.96 -22.89
N GLU A 583 -32.97 32.29 -21.75
CA GLU A 583 -33.71 32.84 -20.60
C GLU A 583 -32.94 32.92 -19.27
N THR A 584 -31.72 32.38 -19.17
CA THR A 584 -30.90 32.42 -17.93
C THR A 584 -29.75 33.43 -17.96
N ASP A 585 -29.37 33.95 -19.12
CA ASP A 585 -28.23 34.88 -19.25
C ASP A 585 -28.56 36.35 -18.90
N HIS A 586 -29.85 36.71 -18.83
CA HIS A 586 -30.29 38.04 -18.36
C HIS A 586 -30.44 38.13 -16.83
N LEU A 587 -30.57 36.99 -16.13
CA LEU A 587 -30.60 36.93 -14.66
C LEU A 587 -29.20 36.97 -14.05
N ILE A 588 -28.22 36.35 -14.70
CA ILE A 588 -26.82 36.31 -14.24
C ILE A 588 -26.13 37.69 -14.41
N LYS A 589 -26.50 38.47 -15.44
CA LYS A 589 -25.95 39.81 -15.68
C LYS A 589 -26.56 40.92 -14.83
N ASN A 590 -27.71 40.69 -14.19
CA ASN A 590 -28.39 41.68 -13.35
C ASN A 590 -28.17 41.48 -11.84
N LEU A 591 -27.66 40.33 -11.41
CA LEU A 591 -27.47 40.01 -9.98
C LEU A 591 -26.01 40.05 -9.48
N LEU A 592 -25.01 40.06 -10.37
CA LEU A 592 -23.60 40.03 -9.99
C LEU A 592 -22.88 41.27 -10.52
N GLY A 593 -22.83 42.28 -9.64
CA GLY A 593 -22.35 43.63 -9.92
C GLY A 593 -20.90 43.73 -10.43
N LYS A 594 -20.67 44.87 -11.09
CA LYS A 594 -19.52 45.35 -11.89
C LYS A 594 -18.12 45.34 -11.23
N ARG A 595 -17.87 44.55 -10.18
CA ARG A 595 -16.55 44.41 -9.54
C ARG A 595 -15.81 43.10 -9.87
N ILE A 596 -16.47 42.13 -10.51
CA ILE A 596 -15.85 40.82 -10.82
C ILE A 596 -15.21 40.79 -12.22
N SER A 597 -15.58 41.69 -13.13
CA SER A 597 -15.05 41.68 -14.51
C SER A 597 -13.57 42.10 -14.67
N LYS A 598 -12.88 42.47 -13.57
CA LYS A 598 -11.43 42.75 -13.57
C LYS A 598 -10.58 41.58 -13.04
N LEU A 599 -11.19 40.51 -12.58
CA LEU A 599 -10.52 39.29 -12.09
C LEU A 599 -10.47 38.17 -13.13
N ILE A 600 -10.97 38.42 -14.34
CA ILE A 600 -11.13 37.39 -15.39
C ILE A 600 -10.05 37.51 -16.49
N ASN A 601 -9.26 38.59 -16.53
CA ASN A 601 -8.25 38.80 -17.57
C ASN A 601 -6.89 39.22 -16.97
N SER A 602 -6.18 38.29 -16.34
CA SER A 602 -4.71 38.37 -16.18
C SER A 602 -4.14 37.04 -15.64
N SER A 603 -3.26 36.42 -16.41
CA SER A 603 -2.47 35.20 -16.13
C SER A 603 -3.19 33.86 -16.39
N ASP A 604 -2.88 33.22 -17.54
CA ASP A 604 -2.47 31.80 -17.63
C ASP A 604 -2.72 31.19 -19.04
N ASP A 605 -1.94 31.58 -20.05
CA ASP A 605 -1.90 30.88 -21.35
C ASP A 605 -1.18 29.50 -21.27
N LEU A 606 -0.72 29.07 -20.08
CA LEU A 606 -0.03 27.78 -19.88
C LEU A 606 -0.87 26.73 -19.15
N GLN A 607 -1.97 27.11 -18.47
CA GLN A 607 -2.81 26.13 -17.78
C GLN A 607 -3.76 25.37 -18.73
N ASP A 608 -4.17 25.98 -19.84
CA ASP A 608 -5.18 25.38 -20.74
C ASP A 608 -4.69 24.11 -21.46
N ASN A 609 -3.41 24.07 -21.87
CA ASN A 609 -2.86 22.92 -22.59
C ASN A 609 -2.80 21.64 -21.74
N SER A 610 -2.47 21.78 -20.45
CA SER A 610 -2.36 20.63 -19.53
C SER A 610 -3.68 19.89 -19.36
N ARG A 611 -4.77 20.65 -19.37
CA ARG A 611 -6.12 20.10 -19.27
C ARG A 611 -6.55 19.42 -20.56
N GLU A 612 -6.14 19.95 -21.72
CA GLU A 612 -6.43 19.34 -23.02
C GLU A 612 -5.79 17.94 -23.16
N PHE A 613 -4.51 17.75 -22.78
CA PHE A 613 -3.85 16.43 -22.83
C PHE A 613 -4.59 15.39 -21.98
N TYR A 614 -4.90 15.77 -20.74
CA TYR A 614 -5.60 14.92 -19.78
C TYR A 614 -7.02 14.56 -20.24
N ASP A 615 -7.83 15.55 -20.62
CA ASP A 615 -9.20 15.34 -21.09
C ASP A 615 -9.24 14.51 -22.39
N ASN A 616 -8.29 14.75 -23.30
CA ASN A 616 -8.15 13.99 -24.55
C ASN A 616 -7.82 12.51 -24.30
N TRP A 617 -7.01 12.18 -23.30
CA TRP A 617 -6.71 10.78 -22.95
C TRP A 617 -7.96 10.09 -22.40
N HIS A 618 -8.67 10.71 -21.45
CA HIS A 618 -9.88 10.15 -20.85
C HIS A 618 -11.05 9.99 -21.84
N SER A 619 -11.03 10.72 -22.97
CA SER A 619 -12.02 10.55 -24.04
C SER A 619 -11.88 9.23 -24.84
N LYS A 620 -10.70 8.57 -24.76
CA LYS A 620 -10.37 7.36 -25.52
C LYS A 620 -10.54 6.11 -24.65
N PRO A 621 -10.83 4.94 -25.25
CA PRO A 621 -10.77 3.67 -24.52
C PRO A 621 -9.39 3.43 -23.92
N THR A 622 -9.33 2.96 -22.67
CA THR A 622 -8.07 2.67 -21.97
C THR A 622 -7.35 1.50 -22.63
N ASP A 623 -6.10 1.72 -23.07
CA ASP A 623 -5.17 0.66 -23.43
C ASP A 623 -4.42 0.21 -22.16
N TYR A 624 -4.75 -0.98 -21.65
CA TYR A 624 -4.12 -1.53 -20.45
C TYR A 624 -2.62 -1.83 -20.61
N HIS A 625 -2.04 -1.73 -21.81
CA HIS A 625 -0.59 -1.86 -22.03
C HIS A 625 0.10 -0.55 -22.43
N GLY A 626 -0.67 0.52 -22.59
CA GLY A 626 -0.16 1.86 -22.89
C GLY A 626 -0.08 2.73 -21.64
N LEU A 627 -0.11 4.05 -21.86
CA LEU A 627 -0.18 5.07 -20.82
C LEU A 627 -1.47 4.94 -20.01
N LEU A 628 -1.37 4.99 -18.68
CA LEU A 628 -2.49 5.12 -17.74
C LEU A 628 -2.47 6.47 -17.03
N LEU A 629 -3.58 7.22 -17.09
CA LEU A 629 -3.76 8.44 -16.28
C LEU A 629 -4.90 8.23 -15.27
N PRO A 630 -4.66 8.44 -13.96
CA PRO A 630 -5.70 8.32 -12.96
C PRO A 630 -6.63 9.53 -13.00
N HIS A 631 -7.88 9.31 -12.63
CA HIS A 631 -8.77 10.38 -12.23
C HIS A 631 -8.28 11.02 -10.92
N ILE A 632 -7.96 12.32 -10.98
CA ILE A 632 -7.42 13.11 -9.85
C ILE A 632 -8.46 14.03 -9.19
N GLU A 633 -9.73 13.92 -9.57
CA GLU A 633 -10.82 14.67 -8.94
C GLU A 633 -11.08 14.15 -7.51
N GLY A 634 -11.45 15.04 -6.60
CA GLY A 634 -11.54 14.72 -5.15
C GLY A 634 -12.31 13.43 -4.83
N PRO A 635 -13.51 13.17 -5.39
CA PRO A 635 -14.27 11.95 -5.13
C PRO A 635 -13.62 10.66 -5.65
N GLU A 636 -12.70 10.74 -6.62
CA GLU A 636 -12.07 9.58 -7.28
C GLU A 636 -10.81 9.10 -6.56
N ILE A 637 -10.19 9.97 -5.76
CA ILE A 637 -9.12 9.60 -4.83
C ILE A 637 -9.76 8.98 -3.59
N LYS A 638 -9.50 7.69 -3.34
CA LYS A 638 -10.14 6.90 -2.29
C LYS A 638 -9.19 6.65 -1.12
N VAL A 639 -9.75 6.32 0.04
CA VAL A 639 -8.98 5.78 1.17
C VAL A 639 -8.72 4.30 0.91
N TRP A 640 -7.46 3.88 1.01
CA TRP A 640 -7.05 2.47 0.88
C TRP A 640 -7.53 1.64 2.08
N ALA A 641 -8.80 1.25 2.03
CA ALA A 641 -9.51 0.59 3.13
C ALA A 641 -8.80 -0.69 3.61
N GLN A 642 -8.30 -1.53 2.69
CA GLN A 642 -7.59 -2.76 3.06
C GLN A 642 -6.33 -2.50 3.90
N ARG A 643 -5.63 -1.37 3.71
CA ARG A 643 -4.49 -1.01 4.54
C ARG A 643 -4.90 -0.31 5.83
N TYR A 644 -5.81 0.66 5.74
CA TYR A 644 -6.07 1.60 6.84
C TYR A 644 -7.22 1.19 7.77
N LEU A 645 -8.21 0.42 7.28
CA LEU A 645 -9.41 0.05 8.04
C LEU A 645 -9.46 -1.43 8.45
N ARG A 646 -8.54 -2.28 7.95
CA ARG A 646 -8.61 -3.75 8.15
C ARG A 646 -8.62 -4.22 9.60
N TRP A 647 -8.12 -3.41 10.54
CA TRP A 647 -8.04 -3.78 11.95
C TRP A 647 -9.18 -3.22 12.80
N ILE A 648 -10.09 -2.45 12.21
CA ILE A 648 -11.25 -1.86 12.91
C ILE A 648 -12.45 -2.79 12.68
N PRO A 649 -12.92 -3.53 13.69
CA PRO A 649 -14.00 -4.50 13.54
C PRO A 649 -15.27 -3.91 12.92
N GLU A 650 -15.65 -2.69 13.31
CA GLU A 650 -16.82 -1.98 12.80
C GLU A 650 -16.73 -1.65 11.30
N ALA A 651 -15.53 -1.59 10.74
CA ALA A 651 -15.29 -1.33 9.31
C ALA A 651 -15.07 -2.62 8.49
N GLN A 652 -14.99 -3.79 9.13
CA GLN A 652 -14.76 -5.05 8.44
C GLN A 652 -16.00 -5.50 7.66
N ILE A 653 -15.81 -5.88 6.40
CA ILE A 653 -16.87 -6.45 5.56
C ILE A 653 -16.93 -7.96 5.83
N LEU A 654 -17.94 -8.39 6.59
CA LEU A 654 -18.23 -9.81 6.80
C LEU A 654 -18.40 -10.55 5.46
N GLY A 655 -17.63 -11.61 5.25
CA GLY A 655 -17.66 -12.43 4.02
C GLY A 655 -16.59 -12.11 2.96
N GLY A 656 -15.73 -11.12 3.23
CA GLY A 656 -14.63 -10.71 2.34
C GLY A 656 -15.12 -9.84 1.20
N GLY A 657 -14.46 -8.70 0.98
CA GLY A 657 -14.89 -7.68 0.01
C GLY A 657 -14.87 -8.13 -1.47
N ARG A 658 -14.65 -7.17 -2.37
CA ARG A 658 -14.71 -7.41 -3.83
C ARG A 658 -13.82 -8.57 -4.30
N VAL A 659 -12.62 -8.71 -3.72
CA VAL A 659 -11.67 -9.78 -4.08
C VAL A 659 -12.19 -11.17 -3.73
N ALA A 660 -12.72 -11.36 -2.51
CA ALA A 660 -13.27 -12.66 -2.10
C ALA A 660 -14.52 -13.01 -2.92
N THR A 661 -15.35 -12.00 -3.22
CA THR A 661 -16.50 -12.16 -4.12
C THR A 661 -16.06 -12.59 -5.51
N MET A 662 -15.00 -11.97 -6.04
CA MET A 662 -14.47 -12.29 -7.37
C MET A 662 -13.83 -13.68 -7.42
N GLY A 663 -13.07 -14.06 -6.39
CA GLY A 663 -12.50 -15.41 -6.26
C GLY A 663 -13.59 -16.48 -6.26
N LYS A 664 -14.63 -16.31 -5.44
CA LYS A 664 -15.81 -17.21 -5.44
C LYS A 664 -16.52 -17.26 -6.80
N LEU A 665 -16.61 -16.12 -7.49
CA LEU A 665 -17.22 -16.05 -8.82
C LEU A 665 -16.38 -16.79 -9.87
N LEU A 666 -15.06 -16.71 -9.80
CA LEU A 666 -14.14 -17.46 -10.67
C LEU A 666 -14.19 -18.97 -10.39
N GLU A 667 -14.17 -19.37 -9.11
CA GLU A 667 -14.35 -20.78 -8.71
C GLU A 667 -15.69 -21.33 -9.25
N MET A 668 -16.76 -20.55 -9.13
CA MET A 668 -18.06 -20.91 -9.69
C MET A 668 -18.04 -20.98 -11.23
N MET A 669 -17.34 -20.08 -11.92
CA MET A 669 -17.18 -20.13 -13.37
C MET A 669 -16.43 -21.39 -13.83
N GLU A 670 -15.35 -21.76 -13.12
CA GLU A 670 -14.60 -23.00 -13.39
C GLU A 670 -15.47 -24.25 -13.15
N GLU A 671 -16.27 -24.25 -12.08
CA GLU A 671 -17.20 -25.34 -11.79
C GLU A 671 -18.28 -25.47 -12.88
N VAL A 672 -18.87 -24.35 -13.31
CA VAL A 672 -19.85 -24.32 -14.41
C VAL A 672 -19.25 -24.85 -15.71
N GLN A 673 -18.01 -24.48 -16.04
CA GLN A 673 -17.32 -24.97 -17.24
C GLN A 673 -17.05 -26.49 -17.14
N SER A 674 -16.60 -26.98 -15.98
CA SER A 674 -16.42 -28.42 -15.74
C SER A 674 -17.75 -29.20 -15.88
N LEU A 675 -18.86 -28.63 -15.41
CA LEU A 675 -20.18 -29.24 -15.53
C LEU A 675 -20.66 -29.26 -16.99
N GLN A 676 -20.40 -28.21 -17.77
CA GLN A 676 -20.70 -28.18 -19.20
C GLN A 676 -19.95 -29.28 -19.96
N GLU A 677 -18.64 -29.43 -19.73
CA GLU A 677 -17.85 -30.51 -20.34
C GLU A 677 -18.39 -31.91 -19.98
N LYS A 678 -18.81 -32.12 -18.72
CA LYS A 678 -19.43 -33.38 -18.27
C LYS A 678 -20.78 -33.64 -18.94
N ILE A 679 -21.59 -32.60 -19.18
CA ILE A 679 -22.88 -32.71 -19.88
C ILE A 679 -22.67 -33.05 -21.35
N GLU A 680 -21.72 -32.40 -22.02
CA GLU A 680 -21.35 -32.69 -23.40
C GLU A 680 -20.83 -34.11 -23.57
N ALA A 681 -19.94 -34.57 -22.67
CA ALA A 681 -19.44 -35.94 -22.67
C ALA A 681 -20.55 -36.99 -22.48
N ARG A 682 -21.59 -36.68 -21.67
CA ARG A 682 -22.77 -37.55 -21.52
C ARG A 682 -23.66 -37.54 -22.75
N HIS A 683 -23.86 -36.39 -23.40
CA HIS A 683 -24.59 -36.32 -24.67
C HIS A 683 -23.89 -37.14 -25.77
N HIS A 684 -22.57 -37.05 -25.89
CA HIS A 684 -21.81 -37.87 -26.85
C HIS A 684 -21.90 -39.37 -26.55
N ARG A 685 -21.99 -39.77 -25.27
CA ARG A 685 -22.25 -41.18 -24.88
C ARG A 685 -23.67 -41.64 -25.18
N GLN A 686 -24.67 -40.77 -25.02
CA GLN A 686 -26.06 -41.09 -25.38
C GLN A 686 -26.29 -41.13 -26.89
N GLU A 687 -25.65 -40.24 -27.65
CA GLU A 687 -25.66 -40.28 -29.12
C GLU A 687 -24.97 -41.55 -29.63
N ALA A 688 -23.86 -41.98 -29.03
CA ALA A 688 -23.20 -43.25 -29.38
C ALA A 688 -24.09 -44.50 -29.13
N ILE A 689 -25.02 -44.44 -28.16
CA ILE A 689 -26.01 -45.50 -27.92
C ILE A 689 -27.15 -45.44 -28.95
N HIS A 690 -27.43 -44.27 -29.52
CA HIS A 690 -28.51 -44.06 -30.49
C HIS A 690 -28.14 -44.34 -31.96
N VAL A 691 -26.88 -44.66 -32.27
CA VAL A 691 -26.44 -45.00 -33.64
C VAL A 691 -26.94 -46.39 -34.12
N GLN A 692 -27.57 -47.20 -33.25
CA GLN A 692 -28.25 -48.44 -33.63
C GLN A 692 -29.79 -48.29 -33.69
N ALA A 693 -30.32 -47.45 -34.57
CA ALA A 693 -31.71 -47.60 -35.06
C ALA A 693 -31.93 -46.72 -36.31
N PRO A 694 -32.28 -47.31 -37.48
CA PRO A 694 -32.49 -46.55 -38.70
C PRO A 694 -33.97 -46.19 -38.92
N GLY A 695 -34.19 -44.95 -39.37
CA GLY A 695 -35.39 -44.49 -40.09
C GLY A 695 -36.39 -43.68 -39.26
N LEU A 696 -37.08 -42.68 -39.79
CA LEU A 696 -37.23 -42.20 -41.16
C LEU A 696 -38.04 -40.88 -41.10
N LEU A 697 -37.79 -39.98 -42.06
CA LEU A 697 -38.60 -38.83 -42.53
C LEU A 697 -38.26 -37.43 -41.93
N ARG A 698 -37.49 -36.57 -42.63
CA ARG A 698 -37.83 -35.61 -43.74
C ARG A 698 -38.90 -34.58 -43.31
N ASN A 699 -38.71 -33.26 -43.33
CA ASN A 699 -38.13 -32.33 -44.33
C ASN A 699 -37.67 -31.02 -43.63
N SER A 700 -36.44 -30.52 -43.83
CA SER A 700 -36.02 -29.54 -44.87
C SER A 700 -36.60 -28.13 -44.66
N ALA A 701 -35.89 -27.01 -44.66
CA ALA A 701 -34.47 -26.69 -44.80
C ALA A 701 -34.28 -25.17 -44.53
N ARG A 702 -33.10 -24.80 -43.99
CA ARG A 702 -32.14 -23.75 -44.42
C ARG A 702 -32.68 -22.38 -44.91
N LEU A 703 -32.08 -21.21 -44.66
CA LEU A 703 -30.78 -20.79 -44.13
C LEU A 703 -30.76 -19.24 -44.07
N SER A 704 -30.03 -18.70 -43.09
CA SER A 704 -29.08 -17.57 -43.19
C SER A 704 -29.55 -16.11 -43.27
N SER A 705 -28.99 -15.34 -42.32
CA SER A 705 -28.24 -14.08 -42.48
C SER A 705 -28.80 -12.84 -41.77
N LEU A 706 -27.87 -12.14 -41.08
CA LEU A 706 -27.81 -10.71 -40.74
C LEU A 706 -28.10 -10.27 -39.28
N PHE A 707 -27.00 -9.88 -38.60
CA PHE A 707 -26.86 -8.78 -37.60
C PHE A 707 -27.44 -7.43 -38.12
N PRO A 708 -27.48 -6.25 -37.40
CA PRO A 708 -26.85 -5.84 -36.13
C PRO A 708 -27.67 -4.89 -35.19
N PHE A 709 -27.08 -4.50 -34.03
CA PHE A 709 -27.38 -3.35 -33.13
C PHE A 709 -28.83 -3.03 -32.68
N ALA A 710 -29.11 -3.13 -31.37
CA ALA A 710 -30.07 -2.25 -30.71
C ALA A 710 -29.87 -2.17 -29.17
N MET A 711 -29.48 -0.96 -28.74
CA MET A 711 -29.86 -0.26 -27.50
C MET A 711 -29.18 -0.62 -26.16
N HIS A 712 -28.20 0.24 -25.86
CA HIS A 712 -27.86 0.75 -24.53
C HIS A 712 -29.10 1.02 -23.64
N GLN A 713 -29.08 0.47 -22.43
CA GLN A 713 -29.60 1.16 -21.25
C GLN A 713 -28.63 0.91 -20.08
N ARG A 714 -27.85 1.94 -19.74
CA ARG A 714 -27.06 2.01 -18.51
C ARG A 714 -28.03 2.12 -17.34
N HIS A 715 -28.16 1.07 -16.53
CA HIS A 715 -28.74 1.18 -15.20
C HIS A 715 -27.64 1.30 -14.15
N SER A 716 -27.71 2.41 -13.42
CA SER A 716 -26.92 2.72 -12.22
C SER A 716 -27.16 1.63 -11.17
N ALA A 717 -26.13 0.88 -10.79
CA ALA A 717 -26.16 0.02 -9.64
C ALA A 717 -25.93 0.86 -8.37
N LYS A 718 -27.00 1.33 -7.75
CA LYS A 718 -27.01 1.59 -6.30
C LYS A 718 -26.88 0.23 -5.60
N PRO A 719 -26.07 0.08 -4.54
CA PRO A 719 -26.10 -1.13 -3.75
C PRO A 719 -27.46 -1.21 -3.05
N VAL A 720 -28.28 -2.16 -3.48
CA VAL A 720 -29.49 -2.59 -2.78
C VAL A 720 -29.03 -3.52 -1.66
N LEU A 721 -29.35 -3.17 -0.41
CA LEU A 721 -29.15 -4.01 0.77
C LEU A 721 -29.88 -5.34 0.55
N PRO A 722 -29.23 -6.51 0.68
CA PRO A 722 -29.91 -7.79 0.61
C PRO A 722 -30.64 -8.05 1.92
N THR A 723 -31.95 -7.75 1.94
CA THR A 723 -32.88 -8.24 2.97
C THR A 723 -33.30 -9.67 2.62
N SER A 724 -32.48 -10.67 2.92
CA SER A 724 -32.91 -12.08 2.95
C SER A 724 -31.82 -12.99 3.49
N GLY A 725 -32.01 -13.53 4.70
CA GLY A 725 -31.07 -14.50 5.24
C GLY A 725 -31.34 -15.05 6.64
N TRP A 726 -32.57 -14.99 7.15
CA TRP A 726 -32.94 -15.64 8.41
C TRP A 726 -34.04 -16.66 8.10
N LYS A 727 -33.63 -17.86 7.70
CA LYS A 727 -34.48 -19.06 7.63
C LYS A 727 -33.94 -20.08 8.63
N ALA A 728 -34.34 -19.95 9.89
CA ALA A 728 -34.50 -21.06 10.81
C ALA A 728 -35.29 -20.57 12.03
N LEU A 729 -36.33 -21.34 12.41
CA LEU A 729 -37.18 -21.21 13.59
C LEU A 729 -38.29 -20.13 13.58
N GLY A 730 -39.45 -20.56 13.09
CA GLY A 730 -40.66 -20.57 13.93
C GLY A 730 -41.67 -19.43 13.79
N GLY A 731 -42.85 -19.76 13.25
CA GLY A 731 -44.14 -19.13 13.58
C GLY A 731 -44.45 -17.80 12.91
N GLU A 732 -45.05 -17.87 11.71
CA GLU A 732 -45.83 -16.78 11.12
C GLU A 732 -47.03 -16.40 12.02
N ASP A 733 -47.44 -15.14 11.89
CA ASP A 733 -48.63 -14.49 12.49
C ASP A 733 -48.51 -13.98 13.93
N ASP A 734 -47.94 -12.78 14.14
CA ASP A 734 -48.61 -11.69 14.92
C ASP A 734 -47.84 -10.36 15.08
N LEU A 735 -46.60 -10.21 14.61
CA LEU A 735 -45.73 -9.13 15.10
C LEU A 735 -45.75 -7.80 14.31
N ALA A 736 -46.71 -7.60 13.39
CA ALA A 736 -46.81 -6.37 12.58
C ALA A 736 -47.72 -5.28 13.17
N LYS A 737 -48.07 -5.36 14.47
CA LYS A 737 -48.91 -4.36 15.16
C LYS A 737 -48.47 -4.16 16.61
N ARG A 738 -47.41 -3.39 16.85
CA ARG A 738 -47.26 -2.61 18.09
C ARG A 738 -46.17 -1.55 17.95
N GLU A 739 -46.62 -0.31 18.02
CA GLU A 739 -45.81 0.90 18.06
C GLU A 739 -45.05 0.99 19.39
N ASP A 740 -43.89 1.66 19.32
CA ASP A 740 -42.92 1.87 20.38
C ASP A 740 -43.53 2.56 21.62
N GLU A 741 -43.49 1.88 22.77
CA GLU A 741 -43.53 2.54 24.07
C GLU A 741 -42.45 1.96 25.01
N PHE A 742 -41.59 2.87 25.47
CA PHE A 742 -40.58 2.73 26.51
C PHE A 742 -41.13 2.02 27.76
N VAL A 743 -40.48 0.96 28.23
CA VAL A 743 -40.66 0.47 29.60
C VAL A 743 -39.30 0.24 30.26
N ASP A 744 -39.07 1.05 31.29
CA ASP A 744 -37.98 1.00 32.26
C ASP A 744 -38.24 -0.17 33.24
N LEU A 745 -37.29 -1.10 33.37
CA LEU A 745 -37.40 -2.26 34.26
C LEU A 745 -36.33 -2.20 35.35
N GLY A 746 -36.63 -1.40 36.37
CA GLY A 746 -36.18 -1.69 37.73
C GLY A 746 -37.02 -2.81 38.34
N ASP A 747 -36.34 -3.69 39.09
CA ASP A 747 -36.87 -4.81 39.90
C ASP A 747 -37.36 -6.07 39.16
N VAL A 748 -36.42 -6.86 38.61
CA VAL A 748 -36.39 -8.35 38.69
C VAL A 748 -34.95 -8.84 38.82
#